data_AF-A0A1Y1Y779-F1
#
_entry.id   AF-A0A1Y1Y779-F1
#
_cell.length_a   1.000
_cell.length_b   1.000
_cell.length_c   1.000
_cell.angle_alpha   90.00
_cell.angle_beta   90.00
_cell.angle_gamma   90.00
#
_symmetry.space_group_name_H-M   'P 1'
#
loop_
_entity.id
_entity.type
_entity.pdbx_description
1 polymer ?
#
loop_
_entity_poly.entity_id
_entity_poly.type
_entity_poly.pdbx_seq_one_letter_code
_entity_poly.pdbx_strand_id
1 'polypeptide(L)'
;MSQPNKPIKIKRDKRHIRTAPQITSDFKTNGHQLPMRTKTIVRSHHDSGVGVEIPAIDVDKFLLSNFEAEAYINETLLSVNEESLRGFYRSLQEAKELSSHNLKDNVYQNYNEFVVISKEISQLESDMLTLKDRLADIRSTTDMLIEGNGADGKDNGSSDKSYIGNDNADVWKTQTAAIWRNVDGAEKLLPHHPSRTLVLECPGIKELQAGTLRHKQNVNLYLCSDVLLIAAQKEGVQASKTRLVAQTCWKLSEIAVTDIRDVSKLKNAFKVIRPPESFIFCSDTPDMKRDFLKKLKRTVEELKIEMAREVSVSPKKSLGASVPTKRELSKAEMKRIADVSDELDVHIAQREFEAAVHCSEEARKILRLCTAEGTQMKAVNKRIEDRVANLVSVISHDMMNPMLTKSQNCANVSWLLRLGYPDKAKEAFLGGRSSTIRHRTRQIQLEGDVTRYIKELFLVVFTLIRNTCEWFMASFRDASMSSALVKWVKEEIEKYAEIFRKQMFHHEQPMQVIADGLNYASEQCKKLREVGVDLSFLIDKIFLPNLVETISNHEKRYLDGFNRELSKDTFELVSLDVISQDPYSLLDKDSRLTTSSFYFYKSVFSFVKEIAVISNPTLYPKVIGSIVALFEGYLKNLMIHCKSSSLSDQQSFGIVADASFILESVLPSVAAYLSELYHGSISELQGLKSRMSGYQSTLTDIYCLRRCHSLVESTYRFADIDYSQSEDIGEDAVPCDQIIKLILDMHDISLEAAQWPLNRSLFIAGIIEQFFRTMNDAPCWEGDDHQPRAFGYGGVHQLVLDIHFFLKVTDEFITQSTTKAANAICERALRMYFAQNPASKLPLKTAQWYDERVAHLMKELGSEFSQFGTQ
;
A
#
# COMPACT_ATOMS: atom_id res chain seq x y z
N MET A 1 -12.74 87.21 39.42
CA MET A 1 -14.17 87.19 39.05
C MET A 1 -14.34 86.14 37.96
N SER A 2 -15.17 85.10 38.01
CA SER A 2 -15.93 84.39 39.03
C SER A 2 -16.28 83.05 38.37
N GLN A 3 -16.36 81.98 39.17
CA GLN A 3 -17.10 80.73 38.89
C GLN A 3 -18.53 80.98 38.33
N PRO A 4 -19.37 79.94 38.04
CA PRO A 4 -19.20 78.46 37.98
C PRO A 4 -19.83 77.87 36.67
N ASN A 5 -19.88 76.57 36.35
CA ASN A 5 -20.80 75.55 36.91
C ASN A 5 -20.58 74.18 36.25
N LYS A 6 -20.64 73.10 37.05
CA LYS A 6 -20.91 71.71 36.60
C LYS A 6 -22.41 71.57 36.26
N PRO A 7 -22.85 70.56 35.47
CA PRO A 7 -23.36 69.33 36.11
C PRO A 7 -23.23 68.00 35.32
N ILE A 8 -23.02 66.93 36.10
CA ILE A 8 -23.67 65.58 36.16
C ILE A 8 -23.95 64.72 34.90
N LYS A 9 -23.49 63.46 35.02
CA LYS A 9 -23.58 62.22 34.21
C LYS A 9 -24.95 61.83 33.63
N ILE A 10 -24.94 61.24 32.42
CA ILE A 10 -25.86 60.17 31.97
C ILE A 10 -25.09 59.15 31.09
N LYS A 11 -25.11 57.86 31.45
CA LYS A 11 -24.60 56.71 30.67
C LYS A 11 -25.74 56.12 29.83
N ARG A 12 -25.50 55.77 28.56
CA ARG A 12 -25.54 54.39 28.03
C ARG A 12 -25.49 54.31 26.50
N ASP A 13 -24.56 53.45 26.06
CA ASP A 13 -24.64 52.47 24.98
C ASP A 13 -25.11 52.91 23.59
N LYS A 14 -24.14 53.05 22.68
CA LYS A 14 -24.35 52.80 21.25
C LYS A 14 -23.31 51.84 20.69
N ARG A 15 -23.87 50.97 19.85
CA ARG A 15 -23.35 49.74 19.26
C ARG A 15 -22.20 49.98 18.29
N HIS A 16 -21.40 48.92 18.21
CA HIS A 16 -20.34 48.67 17.24
C HIS A 16 -20.71 49.03 15.80
N ILE A 17 -19.87 49.86 15.19
CA ILE A 17 -19.48 49.79 13.77
C ILE A 17 -18.03 49.33 13.80
N ARG A 18 -17.75 48.11 13.34
CA ARG A 18 -16.38 47.60 13.15
C ARG A 18 -16.13 47.49 11.65
N THR A 19 -15.41 48.46 11.11
CA THR A 19 -14.67 48.37 9.86
C THR A 19 -13.24 47.94 10.19
N ALA A 20 -12.78 46.88 9.50
CA ALA A 20 -11.43 46.37 9.28
C ALA A 20 -10.37 46.42 10.42
N PRO A 21 -9.93 45.26 10.97
CA PRO A 21 -8.64 45.17 11.62
C PRO A 21 -7.55 44.78 10.60
N GLN A 22 -6.49 45.59 10.56
CA GLN A 22 -5.18 45.16 10.13
C GLN A 22 -4.79 43.91 10.93
N ILE A 23 -4.40 42.83 10.22
CA ILE A 23 -3.88 41.62 10.84
C ILE A 23 -2.46 41.94 11.30
N THR A 24 -2.33 42.37 12.55
CA THR A 24 -1.09 42.33 13.29
C THR A 24 -0.80 40.87 13.62
N SER A 25 0.36 40.40 13.17
CA SER A 25 0.93 39.09 13.49
C SER A 25 1.30 39.02 14.97
N ASP A 26 0.35 38.62 15.82
CA ASP A 26 0.65 38.14 17.17
C ASP A 26 1.13 36.68 17.09
N PHE A 27 2.32 36.48 16.52
CA PHE A 27 3.11 35.29 16.87
C PHE A 27 3.68 35.55 18.26
N LYS A 28 3.00 34.99 19.27
CA LYS A 28 3.61 34.73 20.57
C LYS A 28 4.85 33.88 20.33
N THR A 29 6.02 34.51 20.38
CA THR A 29 7.31 33.86 20.49
C THR A 29 7.37 33.15 21.85
N ASN A 30 6.77 31.96 21.93
CA ASN A 30 7.20 30.98 22.90
C ASN A 30 8.59 30.55 22.43
N GLY A 31 9.61 31.05 23.13
CA GLY A 31 11.00 30.77 22.84
C GLY A 31 11.26 29.27 22.85
N HIS A 32 11.45 28.70 21.67
CA HIS A 32 12.40 27.63 21.48
C HIS A 32 13.50 28.21 20.61
N GLN A 33 14.56 28.67 21.29
CA GLN A 33 15.85 28.89 20.67
C GLN A 33 16.22 27.61 19.91
N LEU A 34 16.47 27.74 18.61
CA LEU A 34 17.24 26.75 17.85
C LEU A 34 18.46 26.36 18.70
N PRO A 35 18.68 25.09 19.05
CA PRO A 35 19.89 24.67 19.74
C PRO A 35 21.01 24.53 18.71
N MET A 36 21.38 25.63 18.03
CA MET A 36 22.64 25.71 17.29
C MET A 36 23.67 26.36 18.22
N ARG A 37 24.07 25.61 19.26
CA ARG A 37 25.26 25.91 20.07
C ARG A 37 25.67 24.69 20.91
N THR A 38 25.95 23.58 20.25
CA THR A 38 26.86 22.58 20.84
C THR A 38 28.29 23.04 20.55
N LYS A 39 28.87 23.79 21.51
CA LYS A 39 30.33 23.86 21.62
C LYS A 39 30.82 22.44 21.95
N THR A 40 31.13 21.65 20.93
CA THR A 40 31.85 20.39 21.13
C THR A 40 33.31 20.76 21.35
N ILE A 41 33.65 21.12 22.59
CA ILE A 41 35.04 21.13 23.04
C ILE A 41 35.45 19.66 23.13
N VAL A 42 36.19 19.18 22.14
CA VAL A 42 36.92 17.90 22.25
C VAL A 42 37.96 18.11 23.35
N ARG A 43 37.71 17.58 24.54
CA ARG A 43 38.70 17.56 25.63
C ARG A 43 39.88 16.71 25.17
N SER A 44 41.05 17.33 25.03
CA SER A 44 42.32 16.64 24.86
C SER A 44 42.57 15.71 26.05
N HIS A 45 42.68 14.41 25.80
CA HIS A 45 43.25 13.48 26.77
C HIS A 45 44.72 13.88 26.99
N HIS A 46 45.01 14.36 28.20
CA HIS A 46 46.38 14.52 28.67
C HIS A 46 46.81 13.15 29.21
N ASP A 47 47.52 12.38 28.41
CA ASP A 47 48.26 11.22 28.90
C ASP A 47 49.75 11.56 28.92
N SER A 48 50.33 11.44 30.11
CA SER A 48 51.68 11.86 30.44
C SER A 48 52.69 10.80 30.02
N GLY A 49 53.47 11.08 28.99
CA GLY A 49 54.66 10.28 28.65
C GLY A 49 55.22 10.56 27.25
N VAL A 50 56.27 11.38 27.20
CA VAL A 50 57.18 11.64 26.04
C VAL A 50 56.56 12.40 24.85
N GLY A 51 56.94 13.68 24.76
CA GLY A 51 56.43 14.71 23.86
C GLY A 51 56.28 14.35 22.37
N VAL A 52 55.03 14.37 21.92
CA VAL A 52 54.64 14.73 20.55
C VAL A 52 53.36 15.56 20.65
N GLU A 53 53.44 16.87 20.40
CA GLU A 53 52.26 17.75 20.37
C GLU A 53 51.44 17.45 19.09
N ILE A 54 50.17 17.05 19.27
CA ILE A 54 49.22 16.84 18.16
C ILE A 54 48.41 18.15 17.99
N PRO A 55 48.40 18.78 16.80
CA PRO A 55 47.66 20.01 16.55
C PRO A 55 46.14 19.82 16.74
N ALA A 56 45.47 20.74 17.45
CA ALA A 56 44.03 20.70 17.65
C ALA A 56 43.26 21.12 16.39
N ILE A 57 42.19 20.39 16.05
CA ILE A 57 41.33 20.67 14.90
C ILE A 57 40.36 21.80 15.24
N ASP A 58 40.46 22.93 14.53
CA ASP A 58 39.54 24.06 14.70
C ASP A 58 38.33 23.91 13.76
N VAL A 59 37.24 23.36 14.32
CA VAL A 59 36.01 23.01 13.59
C VAL A 59 35.32 24.25 13.00
N ASP A 60 35.53 25.44 13.57
CA ASP A 60 34.87 26.67 13.14
C ASP A 60 35.41 27.18 11.78
N LYS A 61 36.66 26.86 11.43
CA LYS A 61 37.23 27.20 10.11
C LYS A 61 36.61 26.39 8.97
N PHE A 62 36.15 25.16 9.23
CA PHE A 62 35.52 24.29 8.21
C PHE A 62 34.07 24.70 7.87
N LEU A 63 33.46 25.58 8.67
CA LEU A 63 32.10 26.07 8.45
C LEU A 63 32.05 27.31 7.54
N LEU A 64 33.21 27.86 7.17
CA LEU A 64 33.31 29.02 6.28
C LEU A 64 33.09 28.59 4.82
N SER A 65 32.25 29.32 4.09
CA SER A 65 31.87 29.03 2.70
C SER A 65 33.00 29.20 1.67
N ASN A 66 34.14 29.77 2.07
CA ASN A 66 35.33 30.01 1.25
C ASN A 66 36.58 29.27 1.77
N PHE A 67 36.40 28.07 2.33
CA PHE A 67 37.48 27.26 2.87
C PHE A 67 38.44 26.76 1.76
N GLU A 68 39.72 27.17 1.84
CA GLU A 68 40.80 26.67 0.98
C GLU A 68 41.62 25.59 1.70
N ALA A 69 41.46 24.34 1.28
CA ALA A 69 42.07 23.18 1.93
C ALA A 69 43.61 23.22 1.90
N GLU A 70 44.21 23.68 0.80
CA GLU A 70 45.66 23.74 0.64
C GLU A 70 46.31 24.80 1.56
N ALA A 71 45.67 25.96 1.72
CA ALA A 71 46.14 27.00 2.63
C ALA A 71 46.03 26.56 4.10
N TYR A 72 44.93 25.90 4.47
CA TYR A 72 44.72 25.38 5.82
C TYR A 72 45.73 24.27 6.19
N ILE A 73 45.97 23.33 5.27
CA ILE A 73 46.97 22.26 5.44
C ILE A 73 48.37 22.85 5.57
N ASN A 74 48.72 23.84 4.73
CA ASN A 74 50.01 24.50 4.82
C ASN A 74 50.18 25.25 6.15
N GLU A 75 49.20 26.05 6.59
CA GLU A 75 49.28 26.76 7.89
C GLU A 75 49.38 25.81 9.09
N THR A 76 48.72 24.64 9.05
CA THR A 76 48.62 23.72 10.20
C THR A 76 49.75 22.69 10.26
N LEU A 77 50.37 22.34 9.13
CA LEU A 77 51.35 21.24 9.03
C LEU A 77 52.78 21.69 8.73
N LEU A 78 53.06 22.99 8.76
CA LEU A 78 54.39 23.56 8.47
C LEU A 78 55.52 23.12 9.43
N SER A 79 55.23 22.51 10.59
CA SER A 79 56.27 22.07 11.54
C SER A 79 55.91 20.82 12.36
N VAL A 80 55.34 19.77 11.75
CA VAL A 80 54.83 18.59 12.48
C VAL A 80 55.49 17.28 12.01
N ASN A 81 55.89 16.43 12.97
CA ASN A 81 56.51 15.12 12.73
C ASN A 81 55.52 14.11 12.10
N GLU A 82 56.03 13.09 11.39
CA GLU A 82 55.20 12.07 10.70
C GLU A 82 54.23 11.34 11.66
N GLU A 83 54.64 11.16 12.91
CA GLU A 83 53.83 10.48 13.93
C GLU A 83 52.65 11.35 14.40
N SER A 84 52.84 12.66 14.56
CA SER A 84 51.73 13.59 14.82
C SER A 84 50.87 13.86 13.59
N LEU A 85 51.40 13.71 12.36
CA LEU A 85 50.60 13.74 11.13
C LEU A 85 49.61 12.57 11.07
N ARG A 86 50.07 11.34 11.41
CA ARG A 86 49.18 10.16 11.49
C ARG A 86 48.14 10.32 12.60
N GLY A 87 48.53 10.89 13.74
CA GLY A 87 47.61 11.23 14.83
C GLY A 87 46.54 12.25 14.39
N PHE A 88 46.95 13.32 13.70
CA PHE A 88 46.05 14.34 13.15
C PHE A 88 45.10 13.77 12.11
N TYR A 89 45.59 12.90 11.21
CA TYR A 89 44.75 12.23 10.20
C TYR A 89 43.70 11.32 10.85
N ARG A 90 44.08 10.54 11.87
CA ARG A 90 43.11 9.71 12.62
C ARG A 90 42.06 10.58 13.31
N SER A 91 42.47 11.67 13.96
CA SER A 91 41.54 12.60 14.61
C SER A 91 40.60 13.29 13.62
N LEU A 92 41.09 13.64 12.42
CA LEU A 92 40.27 14.22 11.35
C LEU A 92 39.26 13.20 10.81
N GLN A 93 39.66 11.94 10.69
CA GLN A 93 38.78 10.86 10.26
C GLN A 93 37.69 10.57 11.29
N GLU A 94 38.04 10.52 12.59
CA GLU A 94 37.06 10.40 13.68
C GLU A 94 36.09 11.59 13.72
N ALA A 95 36.58 12.83 13.55
CA ALA A 95 35.75 14.02 13.49
C ALA A 95 34.80 14.02 12.28
N LYS A 96 35.25 13.51 11.13
CA LYS A 96 34.41 13.34 9.93
C LYS A 96 33.30 12.31 10.16
N GLU A 97 33.63 11.16 10.74
CA GLU A 97 32.66 10.10 11.04
C GLU A 97 31.63 10.58 12.06
N LEU A 98 32.07 11.28 13.11
CA LEU A 98 31.19 11.86 14.12
C LEU A 98 30.29 12.96 13.54
N SER A 99 30.82 13.83 12.67
CA SER A 99 30.03 14.88 12.00
C SER A 99 29.00 14.27 11.04
N SER A 100 29.37 13.22 10.30
CA SER A 100 28.42 12.49 9.44
C SER A 100 27.30 11.83 10.25
N HIS A 101 27.63 11.24 11.40
CA HIS A 101 26.63 10.67 12.29
C HIS A 101 25.70 11.75 12.86
N ASN A 102 26.25 12.85 13.35
CA ASN A 102 25.46 13.98 13.88
C ASN A 102 24.58 14.63 12.81
N LEU A 103 25.07 14.74 11.56
CA LEU A 103 24.26 15.24 10.44
C LEU A 103 23.09 14.30 10.17
N LYS A 104 23.32 12.98 10.15
CA LYS A 104 22.27 11.98 9.99
C LYS A 104 21.24 12.11 11.10
N ASP A 105 21.67 12.13 12.35
CA ASP A 105 20.76 12.25 13.50
C ASP A 105 19.96 13.56 13.47
N ASN A 106 20.60 14.67 13.13
CA ASN A 106 19.93 15.97 13.03
C ASN A 106 18.89 15.99 11.89
N VAL A 107 19.23 15.40 10.73
CA VAL A 107 18.30 15.23 9.61
C VAL A 107 17.14 14.32 10.02
N TYR A 108 17.40 13.19 10.69
CA TYR A 108 16.34 12.27 11.14
C TYR A 108 15.43 12.90 12.19
N GLN A 109 15.97 13.67 13.14
CA GLN A 109 15.16 14.35 14.15
C GLN A 109 14.29 15.45 13.53
N ASN A 110 14.87 16.24 12.61
CA ASN A 110 14.14 17.32 11.94
C ASN A 110 13.26 16.81 10.80
N TYR A 111 13.40 15.55 10.36
CA TYR A 111 12.65 14.99 9.24
C TYR A 111 11.14 15.05 9.47
N ASN A 112 10.68 14.71 10.68
CA ASN A 112 9.26 14.80 11.01
C ASN A 112 8.74 16.24 10.93
N GLU A 113 9.53 17.22 11.38
CA GLU A 113 9.17 18.64 11.29
C GLU A 113 9.18 19.11 9.83
N PHE A 114 10.17 18.72 9.03
CA PHE A 114 10.20 19.01 7.59
C PHE A 114 9.00 18.42 6.85
N VAL A 115 8.61 17.19 7.18
CA VAL A 115 7.44 16.53 6.56
C VAL A 115 6.15 17.24 6.96
N VAL A 116 6.01 17.62 8.23
CA VAL A 116 4.83 18.37 8.70
C VAL A 116 4.77 19.75 8.05
N ILE A 117 5.87 20.50 8.04
CA ILE A 117 5.96 21.83 7.41
C ILE A 117 5.71 21.72 5.90
N SER A 118 6.29 20.74 5.20
CA SER A 118 6.07 20.54 3.77
C SER A 118 4.61 20.20 3.46
N LYS A 119 3.97 19.43 4.34
CA LYS A 119 2.55 19.09 4.23
C LYS A 119 1.66 20.30 4.51
N GLU A 120 2.01 21.13 5.48
CA GLU A 120 1.32 22.39 5.75
C GLU A 120 1.50 23.39 4.61
N ILE A 121 2.68 23.48 4.00
CA ILE A 121 2.95 24.32 2.81
C ILE A 121 2.12 23.81 1.63
N SER A 122 2.08 22.50 1.38
CA SER A 122 1.27 21.91 0.31
C SER A 122 -0.23 22.17 0.53
N GLN A 123 -0.68 22.08 1.77
CA GLN A 123 -2.06 22.41 2.13
C GLN A 123 -2.34 23.91 1.93
N LEU A 124 -1.42 24.79 2.34
CA LEU A 124 -1.51 26.23 2.10
C LEU A 124 -1.53 26.57 0.62
N GLU A 125 -0.74 25.90 -0.21
CA GLU A 125 -0.72 26.08 -1.66
C GLU A 125 -2.06 25.66 -2.29
N SER A 126 -2.59 24.51 -1.87
CA SER A 126 -3.93 24.05 -2.26
C SER A 126 -4.99 25.07 -1.83
N ASP A 127 -4.95 25.54 -0.60
CA ASP A 127 -5.91 26.52 -0.09
C ASP A 127 -5.78 27.86 -0.85
N MET A 128 -4.57 28.28 -1.20
CA MET A 128 -4.33 29.49 -2.00
C MET A 128 -4.86 29.34 -3.43
N LEU A 129 -4.75 28.15 -4.03
CA LEU A 129 -5.37 27.81 -5.32
C LEU A 129 -6.90 27.88 -5.21
N THR A 130 -7.50 27.30 -4.17
CA THR A 130 -8.96 27.39 -3.98
C THR A 130 -9.42 28.83 -3.75
N LEU A 131 -8.62 29.65 -3.06
CA LEU A 131 -8.90 31.07 -2.87
C LEU A 131 -8.78 31.84 -4.18
N LYS A 132 -7.78 31.53 -5.00
CA LYS A 132 -7.61 32.10 -6.35
C LYS A 132 -8.81 31.76 -7.23
N ASP A 133 -9.28 30.51 -7.19
CA ASP A 133 -10.46 30.08 -7.95
C ASP A 133 -11.72 30.81 -7.47
N ARG A 134 -11.93 30.92 -6.15
CA ARG A 134 -13.05 31.72 -5.60
C ARG A 134 -12.93 33.21 -5.91
N LEU A 135 -11.72 33.77 -5.96
CA LEU A 135 -11.49 35.16 -6.37
C LEU A 135 -11.73 35.34 -7.88
N ALA A 136 -11.41 34.34 -8.70
CA ALA A 136 -11.75 34.33 -10.11
C ALA A 136 -13.27 34.23 -10.31
N ASP A 137 -13.97 33.45 -9.50
CA ASP A 137 -15.43 33.36 -9.48
C ASP A 137 -16.06 34.69 -9.04
N ILE A 138 -15.56 35.31 -7.97
CA ILE A 138 -16.02 36.64 -7.52
C ILE A 138 -15.73 37.69 -8.58
N ARG A 139 -14.55 37.64 -9.22
CA ARG A 139 -14.21 38.54 -10.31
C ARG A 139 -15.15 38.35 -11.49
N SER A 140 -15.40 37.10 -11.92
CA SER A 140 -16.31 36.82 -13.03
C SER A 140 -17.74 37.25 -12.73
N THR A 141 -18.23 37.03 -11.50
CA THR A 141 -19.56 37.46 -11.07
C THR A 141 -19.64 38.98 -10.95
N THR A 142 -18.55 39.63 -10.54
CA THR A 142 -18.45 41.11 -10.49
C THR A 142 -18.34 41.70 -11.90
N ASP A 143 -17.58 41.09 -12.80
CA ASP A 143 -17.47 41.48 -14.21
C ASP A 143 -18.82 41.30 -14.91
N MET A 144 -19.56 40.22 -14.63
CA MET A 144 -20.93 40.04 -15.13
C MET A 144 -21.93 41.07 -14.58
N LEU A 145 -21.73 41.54 -13.34
CA LEU A 145 -22.53 42.62 -12.75
C LEU A 145 -22.12 44.01 -13.27
N ILE A 146 -20.85 44.21 -13.62
CA ILE A 146 -20.31 45.46 -14.18
C ILE A 146 -20.68 45.58 -15.67
N GLU A 147 -20.52 44.51 -16.45
CA GLU A 147 -20.93 44.43 -17.86
C GLU A 147 -22.46 44.47 -18.00
N GLY A 148 -23.21 43.93 -17.02
CA GLY A 148 -24.65 44.09 -16.92
C GLY A 148 -25.11 45.53 -16.60
N ASN A 149 -24.19 46.43 -16.25
CA ASN A 149 -24.50 47.82 -15.88
C ASN A 149 -23.62 48.85 -16.62
N GLY A 150 -22.89 48.43 -17.65
CA GLY A 150 -21.80 49.18 -18.25
C GLY A 150 -21.55 48.84 -19.71
N ALA A 151 -22.60 48.84 -20.52
CA ALA A 151 -22.47 48.82 -21.98
C ALA A 151 -23.53 49.73 -22.61
N ASP A 152 -23.27 51.05 -22.59
CA ASP A 152 -23.46 51.81 -23.82
C ASP A 152 -22.63 53.09 -23.88
N GLY A 153 -22.09 53.37 -25.06
CA GLY A 153 -21.17 54.47 -25.26
C GLY A 153 -20.71 54.66 -26.71
N LYS A 154 -21.63 54.60 -27.70
CA LYS A 154 -21.83 55.67 -28.68
C LYS A 154 -22.73 55.26 -29.86
N ASP A 155 -23.69 56.15 -30.09
CA ASP A 155 -24.19 56.67 -31.37
C ASP A 155 -25.56 56.21 -31.90
N ASN A 156 -26.51 57.13 -31.67
CA ASN A 156 -27.45 57.71 -32.61
C ASN A 156 -28.75 56.97 -33.01
N GLY A 157 -29.88 57.53 -32.54
CA GLY A 157 -31.08 57.67 -33.36
C GLY A 157 -32.39 57.10 -32.78
N SER A 158 -33.18 57.99 -32.19
CA SER A 158 -34.66 58.00 -32.19
C SER A 158 -35.46 57.06 -31.27
N SER A 159 -36.31 57.72 -30.47
CA SER A 159 -37.68 57.34 -30.05
C SER A 159 -37.90 56.11 -29.15
N ASP A 160 -38.09 56.41 -27.87
CA ASP A 160 -39.24 56.00 -27.04
C ASP A 160 -39.60 54.51 -26.97
N LYS A 161 -39.08 53.82 -25.94
CA LYS A 161 -39.76 52.67 -25.31
C LYS A 161 -39.15 52.33 -23.94
N SER A 162 -39.92 52.63 -22.91
CA SER A 162 -39.80 52.05 -21.58
C SER A 162 -39.89 50.52 -21.62
N TYR A 163 -38.90 49.80 -21.08
CA TYR A 163 -39.09 48.43 -20.61
C TYR A 163 -38.33 48.22 -19.29
N ILE A 164 -39.03 48.54 -18.20
CA ILE A 164 -38.87 47.87 -16.91
C ILE A 164 -39.37 46.44 -17.09
N GLY A 165 -38.51 45.46 -16.84
CA GLY A 165 -38.84 44.04 -16.93
C GLY A 165 -37.80 43.20 -16.23
N ASN A 166 -37.44 43.57 -15.00
CA ASN A 166 -36.67 42.68 -14.13
C ASN A 166 -37.68 41.75 -13.43
N ASP A 167 -37.58 40.45 -13.70
CA ASP A 167 -38.55 39.42 -13.35
C ASP A 167 -38.72 39.28 -11.83
N ASN A 168 -39.74 39.98 -11.28
CA ASN A 168 -40.18 39.81 -9.90
C ASN A 168 -40.43 38.33 -9.54
N ALA A 169 -40.76 37.50 -10.53
CA ALA A 169 -40.96 36.07 -10.39
C ALA A 169 -39.73 35.34 -9.83
N ASP A 170 -38.51 35.70 -10.24
CA ASP A 170 -37.29 35.01 -9.82
C ASP A 170 -36.86 35.35 -8.39
N VAL A 171 -37.15 36.58 -7.96
CA VAL A 171 -37.04 36.98 -6.55
C VAL A 171 -37.99 36.17 -5.69
N TRP A 172 -39.24 35.97 -6.14
CA TRP A 172 -40.24 35.17 -5.40
C TRP A 172 -39.93 33.67 -5.40
N LYS A 173 -39.35 33.12 -6.48
CA LYS A 173 -38.83 31.74 -6.51
C LYS A 173 -37.76 31.54 -5.45
N THR A 174 -36.82 32.49 -5.36
CA THR A 174 -35.71 32.43 -4.42
C THR A 174 -36.18 32.53 -2.97
N GLN A 175 -37.17 33.39 -2.69
CA GLN A 175 -37.81 33.50 -1.36
C GLN A 175 -38.58 32.23 -0.97
N THR A 176 -39.36 31.65 -1.89
CA THR A 176 -40.11 30.41 -1.64
C THR A 176 -39.18 29.22 -1.39
N ALA A 177 -38.08 29.14 -2.16
CA ALA A 177 -37.05 28.12 -1.99
C ALA A 177 -36.29 28.25 -0.65
N ALA A 178 -36.13 29.46 -0.11
CA ALA A 178 -35.55 29.66 1.22
C ALA A 178 -36.44 29.03 2.33
N ILE A 179 -37.77 29.11 2.20
CA ILE A 179 -38.70 28.49 3.15
C ILE A 179 -38.61 26.96 3.06
N TRP A 180 -38.53 26.37 1.85
CA TRP A 180 -38.39 24.93 1.68
C TRP A 180 -37.09 24.36 2.28
N ARG A 181 -35.99 25.12 2.25
CA ARG A 181 -34.74 24.70 2.90
C ARG A 181 -34.83 24.74 4.43
N ASN A 182 -35.56 25.71 4.97
CA ASN A 182 -35.62 25.94 6.41
C ASN A 182 -36.72 25.14 7.13
N VAL A 183 -37.80 24.78 6.42
CA VAL A 183 -38.97 24.09 6.98
C VAL A 183 -39.17 22.74 6.27
N ASP A 184 -38.93 21.67 7.00
CA ASP A 184 -39.05 20.30 6.50
C ASP A 184 -40.52 19.97 6.19
N GLY A 185 -40.77 19.44 4.99
CA GLY A 185 -42.12 19.15 4.48
C GLY A 185 -42.91 20.34 3.91
N ALA A 186 -42.34 21.56 3.89
CA ALA A 186 -43.02 22.74 3.33
C ALA A 186 -43.27 22.64 1.81
N GLU A 187 -42.44 21.90 1.07
CA GLU A 187 -42.57 21.70 -0.38
C GLU A 187 -43.91 21.04 -0.78
N LYS A 188 -44.41 20.10 0.04
CA LYS A 188 -45.68 19.39 -0.23
C LYS A 188 -46.91 20.27 0.02
N LEU A 189 -46.81 21.21 0.96
CA LEU A 189 -47.94 22.06 1.41
C LEU A 189 -47.97 23.44 0.73
N LEU A 190 -46.83 23.89 0.18
CA LEU A 190 -46.69 25.14 -0.55
C LEU A 190 -46.09 24.88 -1.95
N PRO A 191 -46.90 24.51 -2.95
CA PRO A 191 -46.46 24.45 -4.33
C PRO A 191 -46.11 25.85 -4.85
N HIS A 192 -45.16 25.91 -5.79
CA HIS A 192 -44.71 27.16 -6.39
C HIS A 192 -45.86 27.84 -7.16
N HIS A 193 -46.22 29.06 -6.79
CA HIS A 193 -47.20 29.88 -7.50
C HIS A 193 -46.62 31.27 -7.80
N PRO A 194 -46.75 31.79 -9.02
CA PRO A 194 -46.09 33.02 -9.45
C PRO A 194 -46.58 34.29 -8.77
N SER A 195 -47.67 34.27 -7.97
CA SER A 195 -48.14 35.44 -7.20
C SER A 195 -47.90 35.32 -5.67
N ARG A 196 -47.13 34.32 -5.24
CA ARG A 196 -46.85 34.09 -3.81
C ARG A 196 -45.62 34.87 -3.34
N THR A 197 -45.87 35.85 -2.48
CA THR A 197 -44.82 36.61 -1.81
C THR A 197 -44.81 36.29 -0.33
N LEU A 198 -43.61 36.13 0.26
CA LEU A 198 -43.48 36.00 1.71
C LEU A 198 -43.60 37.40 2.31
N VAL A 199 -44.61 37.59 3.16
CA VAL A 199 -44.97 38.89 3.69
C VAL A 199 -44.39 39.10 5.09
N LEU A 200 -44.40 38.08 5.95
CA LEU A 200 -43.86 38.14 7.30
C LEU A 200 -43.51 36.75 7.85
N GLU A 201 -42.38 36.63 8.56
CA GLU A 201 -42.00 35.47 9.36
C GLU A 201 -42.10 35.82 10.85
N CYS A 202 -42.79 34.98 11.63
CA CYS A 202 -42.92 35.15 13.08
C CYS A 202 -42.46 33.88 13.79
N PRO A 203 -41.22 33.85 14.31
CA PRO A 203 -40.69 32.70 15.02
C PRO A 203 -41.16 32.63 16.48
N GLY A 204 -41.26 31.42 17.02
CA GLY A 204 -41.35 31.18 18.47
C GLY A 204 -42.73 31.43 19.12
N ILE A 205 -43.83 31.30 18.37
CA ILE A 205 -45.19 31.48 18.89
C ILE A 205 -45.66 30.20 19.60
N LYS A 206 -46.29 30.34 20.77
CA LYS A 206 -46.80 29.22 21.56
C LYS A 206 -48.25 28.91 21.18
N GLU A 207 -48.53 27.70 20.71
CA GLU A 207 -49.90 27.22 20.50
C GLU A 207 -50.48 26.69 21.82
N LEU A 208 -51.68 27.12 22.17
CA LEU A 208 -52.43 26.73 23.37
C LEU A 208 -53.65 25.88 22.98
N GLN A 209 -53.98 24.90 23.82
CA GLN A 209 -55.20 24.09 23.65
C GLN A 209 -56.47 24.91 23.93
N ALA A 210 -57.47 24.82 23.05
CA ALA A 210 -58.68 25.65 23.07
C ALA A 210 -59.61 25.45 24.30
N GLY A 211 -59.50 24.32 25.01
CA GLY A 211 -60.30 24.02 26.20
C GLY A 211 -59.55 24.15 27.54
N THR A 212 -58.23 23.90 27.57
CA THR A 212 -57.45 23.80 28.82
C THR A 212 -56.43 24.94 29.01
N LEU A 213 -56.22 25.77 27.97
CA LEU A 213 -55.25 26.87 27.94
C LEU A 213 -53.80 26.46 28.32
N ARG A 214 -53.49 25.17 28.22
CA ARG A 214 -52.13 24.64 28.43
C ARG A 214 -51.32 24.73 27.13
N HIS A 215 -50.01 24.91 27.28
CA HIS A 215 -49.05 24.90 26.18
C HIS A 215 -49.08 23.55 25.46
N LYS A 216 -49.20 23.61 24.12
CA LYS A 216 -49.25 22.43 23.25
C LYS A 216 -47.93 22.25 22.50
N GLN A 217 -47.43 23.30 21.85
CA GLN A 217 -46.18 23.27 21.07
C GLN A 217 -45.70 24.69 20.72
N ASN A 218 -44.41 24.82 20.40
CA ASN A 218 -43.84 26.04 19.82
C ASN A 218 -43.89 25.98 18.30
N VAL A 219 -44.25 27.09 17.67
CA VAL A 219 -44.63 27.17 16.26
C VAL A 219 -44.11 28.45 15.65
N ASN A 220 -43.64 28.36 14.40
CA ASN A 220 -43.33 29.50 13.55
C ASN A 220 -44.47 29.73 12.56
N LEU A 221 -44.93 30.97 12.46
CA LEU A 221 -45.96 31.38 11.50
C LEU A 221 -45.30 32.09 10.33
N TYR A 222 -45.58 31.62 9.11
CA TYR A 222 -45.15 32.22 7.86
C TYR A 222 -46.38 32.76 7.14
N LEU A 223 -46.49 34.08 7.03
CA LEU A 223 -47.56 34.75 6.33
C LEU A 223 -47.13 35.01 4.87
N CYS A 224 -47.78 34.33 3.93
CA CYS A 224 -47.66 34.57 2.49
C CYS A 224 -48.83 35.41 1.99
N SER A 225 -48.77 35.88 0.73
CA SER A 225 -49.82 36.69 0.12
C SER A 225 -51.20 36.02 0.11
N ASP A 226 -51.28 34.68 -0.03
CA ASP A 226 -52.53 33.92 -0.13
C ASP A 226 -52.75 32.90 1.01
N VAL A 227 -51.70 32.58 1.77
CA VAL A 227 -51.65 31.45 2.69
C VAL A 227 -50.92 31.79 3.99
N LEU A 228 -51.40 31.26 5.11
CA LEU A 228 -50.69 31.21 6.38
C LEU A 228 -50.16 29.79 6.61
N LEU A 229 -48.83 29.63 6.60
CA LEU A 229 -48.16 28.37 6.91
C LEU A 229 -47.76 28.32 8.39
N ILE A 230 -47.99 27.17 9.00
CA ILE A 230 -47.73 26.90 10.41
C ILE A 230 -46.70 25.76 10.51
N ALA A 231 -45.51 26.08 11.01
CA ALA A 231 -44.42 25.13 11.17
C ALA A 231 -44.15 24.90 12.66
N ALA A 232 -44.31 23.66 13.13
CA ALA A 232 -44.02 23.33 14.53
C ALA A 232 -42.55 22.99 14.72
N GLN A 233 -42.01 23.45 15.85
CA GLN A 233 -40.66 23.12 16.28
C GLN A 233 -40.67 21.76 16.97
N LYS A 234 -40.04 20.76 16.35
CA LYS A 234 -39.82 19.44 16.97
C LYS A 234 -38.36 19.33 17.42
N GLU A 235 -38.16 18.76 18.61
CA GLU A 235 -36.81 18.40 19.07
C GLU A 235 -36.27 17.24 18.24
N GLY A 236 -35.01 17.37 17.79
CA GLY A 236 -34.30 16.32 17.06
C GLY A 236 -33.75 15.26 18.02
N VAL A 237 -33.32 14.12 17.47
CA VAL A 237 -32.72 12.99 18.22
C VAL A 237 -31.42 13.39 18.96
N GLN A 238 -30.82 14.52 18.58
CA GLN A 238 -29.72 15.18 19.32
C GLN A 238 -30.23 16.50 19.93
N ALA A 239 -30.08 16.64 21.25
CA ALA A 239 -30.68 17.70 22.09
C ALA A 239 -30.29 19.16 21.77
N SER A 240 -29.54 19.43 20.69
CA SER A 240 -29.07 20.78 20.32
C SER A 240 -29.62 21.31 18.99
N LYS A 241 -30.31 20.51 18.18
CA LYS A 241 -30.79 20.95 16.84
C LYS A 241 -32.32 20.86 16.76
N THR A 242 -32.99 21.99 16.93
CA THR A 242 -34.45 22.08 16.73
C THR A 242 -34.76 22.07 15.23
N ARG A 243 -35.67 21.20 14.80
CA ARG A 243 -36.11 21.11 13.39
C ARG A 243 -37.51 21.67 13.26
N LEU A 244 -37.74 22.51 12.25
CA LEU A 244 -39.05 23.04 11.92
C LEU A 244 -39.73 22.10 10.93
N VAL A 245 -40.93 21.62 11.26
CA VAL A 245 -41.72 20.74 10.40
C VAL A 245 -43.03 21.43 10.06
N ALA A 246 -43.33 21.57 8.77
CA ALA A 246 -44.59 22.13 8.30
C ALA A 246 -45.76 21.23 8.73
N GLN A 247 -46.69 21.75 9.54
CA GLN A 247 -47.84 20.99 10.02
C GLN A 247 -49.09 21.29 9.19
N THR A 248 -49.43 22.57 9.07
CA THR A 248 -50.67 23.00 8.42
C THR A 248 -50.47 24.25 7.59
N CYS A 249 -51.29 24.37 6.55
CA CYS A 249 -51.27 25.44 5.57
C CYS A 249 -52.72 25.91 5.41
N TRP A 250 -53.02 27.14 5.81
CA TRP A 250 -54.37 27.69 5.83
C TRP A 250 -54.51 28.79 4.77
N LYS A 251 -55.53 28.72 3.92
CA LYS A 251 -55.85 29.80 2.99
C LYS A 251 -56.39 30.99 3.75
N LEU A 252 -55.92 32.20 3.43
CA LEU A 252 -56.32 33.42 4.13
C LEU A 252 -57.84 33.73 4.01
N SER A 253 -58.52 33.17 3.01
CA SER A 253 -59.98 33.30 2.82
C SER A 253 -60.82 32.52 3.85
N GLU A 254 -60.28 31.48 4.47
CA GLU A 254 -61.00 30.57 5.38
C GLU A 254 -60.79 30.89 6.87
N ILE A 255 -60.04 31.95 7.16
CA ILE A 255 -59.53 32.25 8.51
C ILE A 255 -60.14 33.55 9.04
N ALA A 256 -60.64 33.51 10.28
CA ALA A 256 -60.99 34.72 11.03
C ALA A 256 -60.07 34.86 12.25
N VAL A 257 -59.50 36.05 12.47
CA VAL A 257 -58.62 36.31 13.61
C VAL A 257 -59.26 37.29 14.58
N THR A 258 -59.38 36.87 15.84
CA THR A 258 -59.94 37.65 16.95
C THR A 258 -58.86 37.91 17.97
N ASP A 259 -58.69 39.18 18.35
CA ASP A 259 -57.77 39.56 19.42
C ASP A 259 -58.38 39.23 20.79
N ILE A 260 -57.64 38.49 21.64
CA ILE A 260 -58.05 38.21 23.02
C ILE A 260 -57.39 39.26 23.92
N ARG A 261 -58.21 39.94 24.74
CA ARG A 261 -57.72 40.88 25.77
C ARG A 261 -56.97 40.11 26.86
N ASP A 262 -55.89 40.70 27.35
CA ASP A 262 -55.05 40.06 28.37
C ASP A 262 -55.85 39.79 29.66
N VAL A 263 -55.86 38.54 30.10
CA VAL A 263 -56.41 38.09 31.39
C VAL A 263 -55.25 37.53 32.21
N SER A 264 -55.28 37.62 33.54
CA SER A 264 -54.15 37.41 34.48
C SER A 264 -53.13 36.27 34.22
N LYS A 265 -53.43 35.25 33.41
CA LYS A 265 -52.50 34.16 32.99
C LYS A 265 -52.16 34.10 31.49
N LEU A 266 -52.79 34.93 30.64
CA LEU A 266 -52.57 35.02 29.19
C LEU A 266 -52.17 36.45 28.84
N LYS A 267 -50.93 36.64 28.41
CA LYS A 267 -50.44 37.91 27.85
C LYS A 267 -50.21 37.73 26.36
N ASN A 268 -50.63 38.69 25.54
CA ASN A 268 -50.39 38.71 24.09
C ASN A 268 -50.97 37.49 23.34
N ALA A 269 -52.16 37.02 23.73
CA ALA A 269 -52.84 35.92 23.05
C ALA A 269 -53.74 36.42 21.91
N PHE A 270 -53.80 35.70 20.80
CA PHE A 270 -54.77 35.93 19.72
C PHE A 270 -55.39 34.60 19.27
N LYS A 271 -56.65 34.64 18.86
CA LYS A 271 -57.43 33.47 18.45
C LYS A 271 -57.59 33.46 16.94
N VAL A 272 -57.25 32.33 16.32
CA VAL A 272 -57.47 32.09 14.89
C VAL A 272 -58.57 31.03 14.76
N ILE A 273 -59.68 31.40 14.13
CA ILE A 273 -60.88 30.60 13.98
C ILE A 273 -60.95 30.09 12.54
N ARG A 274 -61.04 28.77 12.39
CA ARG A 274 -61.31 28.08 11.13
C ARG A 274 -62.45 27.07 11.36
N PRO A 275 -63.70 27.37 10.97
CA PRO A 275 -64.84 26.52 11.32
C PRO A 275 -64.62 25.06 10.91
N PRO A 276 -64.84 24.07 11.82
CA PRO A 276 -65.39 24.18 13.19
C PRO A 276 -64.36 24.37 14.32
N GLU A 277 -63.06 24.44 14.02
CA GLU A 277 -61.96 24.47 14.99
C GLU A 277 -61.48 25.89 15.32
N SER A 278 -60.93 26.08 16.52
CA SER A 278 -60.35 27.37 16.91
C SER A 278 -59.03 27.19 17.64
N PHE A 279 -58.00 27.90 17.18
CA PHE A 279 -56.63 27.82 17.69
C PHE A 279 -56.29 29.10 18.46
N ILE A 280 -55.60 28.96 19.59
CA ILE A 280 -55.15 30.09 20.40
C ILE A 280 -53.63 30.14 20.37
N PHE A 281 -53.07 31.29 20.00
CA PHE A 281 -51.63 31.50 19.91
C PHE A 281 -51.20 32.60 20.88
N CYS A 282 -50.03 32.43 21.50
CA CYS A 282 -49.44 33.38 22.44
C CYS A 282 -48.05 33.80 21.93
N SER A 283 -47.84 35.10 21.78
CA SER A 283 -46.53 35.65 21.40
C SER A 283 -45.73 36.08 22.64
N ASP A 284 -44.41 35.95 22.56
CA ASP A 284 -43.53 36.35 23.67
C ASP A 284 -43.43 37.88 23.81
N THR A 285 -43.64 38.64 22.72
CA THR A 285 -43.65 40.12 22.73
C THR A 285 -44.98 40.70 22.25
N PRO A 286 -45.44 41.83 22.81
CA PRO A 286 -46.66 42.52 22.38
C PRO A 286 -46.51 43.14 20.99
N ASP A 287 -45.29 43.57 20.63
CA ASP A 287 -45.00 44.19 19.34
C ASP A 287 -45.12 43.19 18.19
N MET A 288 -44.65 41.94 18.36
CA MET A 288 -44.82 40.88 17.36
C MET A 288 -46.30 40.55 17.10
N LYS A 289 -47.14 40.51 18.14
CA LYS A 289 -48.59 40.32 17.98
C LYS A 289 -49.22 41.49 17.21
N ARG A 290 -48.87 42.72 17.58
CA ARG A 290 -49.41 43.92 16.92
C ARG A 290 -49.01 43.98 15.44
N ASP A 291 -47.75 43.69 15.14
CA ASP A 291 -47.22 43.72 13.78
C ASP A 291 -47.78 42.58 12.93
N PHE A 292 -47.89 41.38 13.49
CA PHE A 292 -48.54 40.24 12.83
C PHE A 292 -50.01 40.52 12.53
N LEU A 293 -50.80 41.00 13.51
CA LEU A 293 -52.21 41.31 13.29
C LEU A 293 -52.40 42.46 12.30
N LYS A 294 -51.54 43.48 12.34
CA LYS A 294 -51.59 44.61 11.40
C LYS A 294 -51.27 44.15 9.97
N LYS A 295 -50.24 43.33 9.81
CA LYS A 295 -49.83 42.83 8.49
C LYS A 295 -50.81 41.82 7.94
N LEU A 296 -51.32 40.91 8.76
CA LEU A 296 -52.36 39.96 8.40
C LEU A 296 -53.65 40.65 7.96
N LYS A 297 -54.15 41.63 8.72
CA LYS A 297 -55.33 42.42 8.33
C LYS A 297 -55.13 43.13 6.99
N ARG A 298 -53.94 43.69 6.77
CA ARG A 298 -53.58 44.34 5.52
C ARG A 298 -53.54 43.35 4.35
N THR A 299 -52.92 42.18 4.51
CA THR A 299 -52.87 41.15 3.46
C THR A 299 -54.25 40.57 3.16
N VAL A 300 -55.09 40.35 4.17
CA VAL A 300 -56.48 39.89 3.97
C VAL A 300 -57.32 40.96 3.25
N GLU A 301 -57.12 42.24 3.56
CA GLU A 301 -57.80 43.34 2.87
C GLU A 301 -57.30 43.50 1.42
N GLU A 302 -55.98 43.41 1.20
CA GLU A 302 -55.37 43.39 -0.13
C GLU A 302 -55.91 42.21 -0.97
N LEU A 303 -56.04 41.02 -0.39
CA LEU A 303 -56.68 39.87 -1.06
C LEU A 303 -58.16 40.08 -1.37
N LYS A 304 -58.93 40.71 -0.48
CA LYS A 304 -60.34 41.04 -0.75
C LYS A 304 -60.47 42.07 -1.86
N ILE A 305 -59.54 43.02 -1.93
CA ILE A 305 -59.46 44.02 -3.01
C ILE A 305 -59.07 43.34 -4.33
N GLU A 306 -58.11 42.40 -4.33
CA GLU A 306 -57.72 41.62 -5.51
C GLU A 306 -58.89 40.74 -6.00
N MET A 307 -59.59 40.04 -5.09
CA MET A 307 -60.79 39.26 -5.43
C MET A 307 -61.94 40.15 -5.93
N ALA A 308 -62.13 41.35 -5.36
CA ALA A 308 -63.14 42.30 -5.85
C ALA A 308 -62.78 42.90 -7.22
N ARG A 309 -61.48 43.07 -7.51
CA ARG A 309 -60.98 43.47 -8.84
C ARG A 309 -61.20 42.38 -9.87
N GLU A 310 -60.91 41.11 -9.55
CA GLU A 310 -61.20 39.97 -10.43
C GLU A 310 -62.70 39.78 -10.71
N VAL A 311 -63.58 40.11 -9.76
CA VAL A 311 -65.05 40.04 -9.93
C VAL A 311 -65.61 41.21 -10.78
N SER A 312 -64.84 42.27 -11.01
CA SER A 312 -65.27 43.46 -11.78
C SER A 312 -64.97 43.41 -13.30
N VAL A 313 -64.27 42.37 -13.78
CA VAL A 313 -64.00 42.14 -15.22
C VAL A 313 -64.62 40.80 -15.65
N SER A 314 -65.97 40.75 -15.68
CA SER A 314 -66.79 39.97 -16.64
C SER A 314 -68.24 39.83 -16.16
N PRO A 315 -69.25 40.18 -16.97
CA PRO A 315 -70.62 39.75 -16.76
C PRO A 315 -70.93 38.45 -17.54
N LYS A 316 -71.61 37.53 -16.86
CA LYS A 316 -72.37 36.37 -17.37
C LYS A 316 -71.60 35.06 -17.65
N LYS A 317 -71.52 34.19 -16.63
CA LYS A 317 -72.47 33.05 -16.46
C LYS A 317 -72.09 32.22 -15.23
N SER A 318 -73.01 32.18 -14.28
CA SER A 318 -73.00 31.32 -13.09
C SER A 318 -73.40 29.88 -13.45
N LEU A 319 -72.49 28.96 -13.13
CA LEU A 319 -72.64 27.67 -12.45
C LEU A 319 -74.00 26.93 -12.51
N GLY A 320 -73.92 25.70 -13.02
CA GLY A 320 -74.79 24.57 -12.69
C GLY A 320 -74.14 23.25 -13.14
N ALA A 321 -73.45 22.58 -12.22
CA ALA A 321 -73.02 21.17 -12.19
C ALA A 321 -72.71 20.39 -13.49
N SER A 322 -71.44 19.99 -13.69
CA SER A 322 -71.05 18.65 -14.19
C SER A 322 -69.51 18.49 -14.21
N VAL A 323 -69.04 17.32 -13.75
CA VAL A 323 -67.96 16.45 -14.27
C VAL A 323 -66.82 17.10 -15.08
N PRO A 324 -65.53 16.76 -14.84
CA PRO A 324 -64.46 17.18 -15.75
C PRO A 324 -64.66 16.50 -17.12
N THR A 325 -65.22 17.23 -18.08
CA THR A 325 -65.45 16.72 -19.43
C THR A 325 -64.11 16.55 -20.14
N LYS A 326 -63.79 15.30 -20.49
CA LYS A 326 -62.74 14.89 -21.43
C LYS A 326 -62.78 15.78 -22.68
N ARG A 327 -61.66 16.43 -23.03
CA ARG A 327 -61.47 17.07 -24.35
C ARG A 327 -61.19 15.96 -25.36
N GLU A 328 -62.12 15.68 -26.26
CA GLU A 328 -61.87 14.81 -27.42
C GLU A 328 -60.94 15.52 -28.41
N LEU A 329 -60.10 14.75 -29.11
CA LEU A 329 -59.23 15.31 -30.15
C LEU A 329 -60.06 15.90 -31.27
N SER A 330 -59.76 17.14 -31.64
CA SER A 330 -60.26 17.70 -32.88
C SER A 330 -59.74 16.87 -34.06
N LYS A 331 -60.55 16.66 -35.11
CA LYS A 331 -60.11 16.06 -36.38
C LYS A 331 -58.85 16.74 -36.94
N ALA A 332 -58.69 18.04 -36.67
CA ALA A 332 -57.50 18.80 -37.06
C ALA A 332 -56.24 18.39 -36.27
N GLU A 333 -56.36 18.10 -34.97
CA GLU A 333 -55.25 17.64 -34.13
C GLU A 333 -54.84 16.21 -34.49
N MET A 334 -55.82 15.35 -34.80
CA MET A 334 -55.55 13.98 -35.24
C MET A 334 -54.91 13.94 -36.63
N LYS A 335 -55.30 14.84 -37.55
CA LYS A 335 -54.62 15.02 -38.83
C LYS A 335 -53.19 15.54 -38.64
N ARG A 336 -52.99 16.55 -37.78
CA ARG A 336 -51.67 17.11 -37.48
C ARG A 336 -50.71 16.07 -36.89
N ILE A 337 -51.20 15.17 -36.03
CA ILE A 337 -50.38 14.08 -35.49
C ILE A 337 -50.00 13.06 -36.58
N ALA A 338 -50.91 12.78 -37.52
CA ALA A 338 -50.62 11.90 -38.65
C ALA A 338 -49.57 12.51 -39.59
N ASP A 339 -49.73 13.79 -39.94
CA ASP A 339 -48.78 14.54 -40.77
C ASP A 339 -47.38 14.55 -40.13
N VAL A 340 -47.28 14.82 -38.82
CA VAL A 340 -46.00 14.76 -38.07
C VAL A 340 -45.41 13.35 -37.99
N SER A 341 -46.24 12.29 -37.98
CA SER A 341 -45.74 10.90 -38.05
C SER A 341 -45.17 10.56 -39.42
N ASP A 342 -45.78 11.04 -40.50
CA ASP A 342 -45.29 10.80 -41.85
C ASP A 342 -44.01 11.63 -42.10
N GLU A 343 -43.94 12.87 -41.63
CA GLU A 343 -42.73 13.69 -41.62
C GLU A 343 -41.60 13.02 -40.83
N LEU A 344 -41.91 12.42 -39.67
CA LEU A 344 -40.94 11.67 -38.87
C LEU A 344 -40.33 10.50 -39.66
N ASP A 345 -41.14 9.74 -40.40
CA ASP A 345 -40.65 8.62 -41.21
C ASP A 345 -39.74 9.12 -42.37
N VAL A 346 -40.07 10.27 -42.97
CA VAL A 346 -39.24 10.92 -44.01
C VAL A 346 -37.89 11.37 -43.44
N HIS A 347 -37.89 12.07 -42.31
CA HIS A 347 -36.64 12.53 -41.69
C HIS A 347 -35.77 11.37 -41.18
N ILE A 348 -36.38 10.27 -40.70
CA ILE A 348 -35.65 9.03 -40.36
C ILE A 348 -34.97 8.46 -41.62
N ALA A 349 -35.68 8.40 -42.75
CA ALA A 349 -35.12 7.88 -44.00
C ALA A 349 -33.98 8.76 -44.55
N GLN A 350 -34.08 10.08 -44.41
CA GLN A 350 -33.06 11.04 -44.85
C GLN A 350 -31.87 11.18 -43.87
N ARG A 351 -31.91 10.51 -42.71
CA ARG A 351 -30.93 10.62 -41.61
C ARG A 351 -30.79 12.04 -41.05
N GLU A 352 -31.85 12.85 -41.16
CA GLU A 352 -31.94 14.18 -40.55
C GLU A 352 -32.42 14.07 -39.10
N PHE A 353 -31.56 13.53 -38.24
CA PHE A 353 -31.95 13.13 -36.88
C PHE A 353 -32.38 14.29 -35.97
N GLU A 354 -31.82 15.49 -36.14
CA GLU A 354 -32.22 16.67 -35.37
C GLU A 354 -33.69 17.05 -35.65
N ALA A 355 -34.07 17.07 -36.94
CA ALA A 355 -35.45 17.32 -37.35
C ALA A 355 -36.39 16.20 -36.88
N ALA A 356 -35.98 14.94 -37.03
CA ALA A 356 -36.75 13.79 -36.55
C ALA A 356 -37.00 13.82 -35.03
N VAL A 357 -36.00 14.20 -34.23
CA VAL A 357 -36.15 14.35 -32.77
C VAL A 357 -37.11 15.49 -32.46
N HIS A 358 -37.00 16.63 -33.13
CA HIS A 358 -37.92 17.76 -32.97
C HIS A 358 -39.38 17.37 -33.30
N CYS A 359 -39.62 16.69 -34.42
CA CYS A 359 -40.94 16.15 -34.77
C CYS A 359 -41.49 15.22 -33.67
N SER A 360 -40.63 14.37 -33.08
CA SER A 360 -41.03 13.49 -31.98
C SER A 360 -41.35 14.23 -30.66
N GLU A 361 -40.67 15.35 -30.40
CA GLU A 361 -40.92 16.21 -29.24
C GLU A 361 -42.22 17.00 -29.42
N GLU A 362 -42.48 17.51 -30.63
CA GLU A 362 -43.74 18.16 -31.00
C GLU A 362 -44.91 17.17 -30.89
N ALA A 363 -44.77 15.97 -31.45
CA ALA A 363 -45.78 14.92 -31.33
C ALA A 363 -46.09 14.60 -29.86
N ARG A 364 -45.05 14.43 -29.02
CA ARG A 364 -45.22 14.20 -27.57
C ARG A 364 -45.83 15.39 -26.84
N LYS A 365 -45.51 16.63 -27.23
CA LYS A 365 -46.10 17.84 -26.64
C LYS A 365 -47.59 17.94 -26.93
N ILE A 366 -48.01 17.67 -28.17
CA ILE A 366 -49.41 17.62 -28.57
C ILE A 366 -50.14 16.52 -27.77
N LEU A 367 -49.55 15.32 -27.68
CA LEU A 367 -50.13 14.21 -26.90
C LEU A 367 -50.28 14.53 -25.39
N ARG A 368 -49.32 15.24 -24.78
CA ARG A 368 -49.39 15.65 -23.36
C ARG A 368 -50.50 16.67 -23.08
N LEU A 369 -50.81 17.55 -24.03
CA LEU A 369 -51.90 18.51 -23.91
C LEU A 369 -53.29 17.85 -24.06
N CYS A 370 -53.33 16.63 -24.62
CA CYS A 370 -54.54 15.87 -24.89
C CYS A 370 -54.66 14.65 -23.95
N THR A 371 -55.05 14.87 -22.68
CA THR A 371 -55.33 13.77 -21.73
C THR A 371 -56.75 13.23 -21.92
N ALA A 372 -56.97 12.41 -22.96
CA ALA A 372 -58.20 11.63 -23.12
C ALA A 372 -57.87 10.13 -23.20
N GLU A 373 -58.36 9.35 -22.24
CA GLU A 373 -58.27 7.88 -22.20
C GLU A 373 -59.22 7.24 -23.24
N GLY A 374 -58.90 7.37 -24.53
CA GLY A 374 -59.57 6.68 -25.63
C GLY A 374 -58.69 5.59 -26.25
N THR A 375 -59.30 4.49 -26.70
CA THR A 375 -58.60 3.39 -27.41
C THR A 375 -57.81 3.90 -28.63
N GLN A 376 -58.32 4.93 -29.30
CA GLN A 376 -57.63 5.55 -30.44
C GLN A 376 -56.39 6.36 -30.02
N MET A 377 -56.40 7.03 -28.86
CA MET A 377 -55.22 7.72 -28.36
C MET A 377 -54.12 6.74 -27.94
N LYS A 378 -54.49 5.62 -27.34
CA LYS A 378 -53.53 4.54 -27.05
C LYS A 378 -52.91 3.99 -28.35
N ALA A 379 -53.70 3.84 -29.42
CA ALA A 379 -53.20 3.39 -30.72
C ALA A 379 -52.28 4.42 -31.39
N VAL A 380 -52.61 5.71 -31.34
CA VAL A 380 -51.77 6.79 -31.89
C VAL A 380 -50.49 6.95 -31.08
N ASN A 381 -50.56 6.92 -29.75
CA ASN A 381 -49.40 6.95 -28.87
C ASN A 381 -48.48 5.75 -29.14
N LYS A 382 -49.04 4.54 -29.27
CA LYS A 382 -48.28 3.34 -29.63
C LYS A 382 -47.58 3.49 -30.99
N ARG A 383 -48.25 4.03 -32.01
CA ARG A 383 -47.63 4.28 -33.33
C ARG A 383 -46.46 5.25 -33.27
N ILE A 384 -46.54 6.29 -32.43
CA ILE A 384 -45.44 7.24 -32.23
C ILE A 384 -44.32 6.58 -31.43
N GLU A 385 -44.65 5.80 -30.40
CA GLU A 385 -43.67 5.03 -29.62
C GLU A 385 -42.91 4.02 -30.50
N ASP A 386 -43.59 3.31 -31.39
CA ASP A 386 -42.98 2.37 -32.35
C ASP A 386 -42.00 3.09 -33.30
N ARG A 387 -42.36 4.28 -33.78
CA ARG A 387 -41.48 5.12 -34.62
C ARG A 387 -40.30 5.71 -33.85
N VAL A 388 -40.52 6.17 -32.63
CA VAL A 388 -39.45 6.63 -31.74
C VAL A 388 -38.50 5.46 -31.43
N ALA A 389 -39.02 4.24 -31.24
CA ALA A 389 -38.19 3.06 -31.07
C ALA A 389 -37.37 2.74 -32.32
N ASN A 390 -37.94 2.91 -33.53
CA ASN A 390 -37.20 2.79 -34.79
C ASN A 390 -36.09 3.86 -34.91
N LEU A 391 -36.42 5.14 -34.67
CA LEU A 391 -35.45 6.25 -34.65
C LEU A 391 -34.30 5.96 -33.68
N VAL A 392 -34.59 5.51 -32.46
CA VAL A 392 -33.59 5.13 -31.45
C VAL A 392 -32.70 3.99 -31.96
N SER A 393 -33.28 2.99 -32.63
CA SER A 393 -32.53 1.87 -33.22
C SER A 393 -31.55 2.34 -34.29
N VAL A 394 -32.01 3.21 -35.21
CA VAL A 394 -31.18 3.76 -36.29
C VAL A 394 -30.05 4.63 -35.74
N ILE A 395 -30.34 5.53 -34.79
CA ILE A 395 -29.31 6.36 -34.14
C ILE A 395 -28.30 5.49 -33.38
N SER A 396 -28.77 4.47 -32.68
CA SER A 396 -27.89 3.53 -31.95
C SER A 396 -26.97 2.77 -32.90
N HIS A 397 -27.48 2.36 -34.06
CA HIS A 397 -26.67 1.71 -35.09
C HIS A 397 -25.61 2.64 -35.68
N ASP A 398 -25.98 3.88 -36.01
CA ASP A 398 -25.04 4.87 -36.52
C ASP A 398 -23.96 5.19 -35.48
N MET A 399 -24.30 5.22 -34.19
CA MET A 399 -23.35 5.45 -33.10
C MET A 399 -22.30 4.34 -32.94
N MET A 400 -22.56 3.14 -33.44
CA MET A 400 -21.56 2.05 -33.46
C MET A 400 -20.49 2.23 -34.54
N ASN A 401 -20.64 3.20 -35.45
CA ASN A 401 -19.68 3.44 -36.52
C ASN A 401 -18.33 3.97 -35.97
N PRO A 402 -17.19 3.29 -36.22
CA PRO A 402 -15.88 3.69 -35.73
C PRO A 402 -15.37 5.04 -36.28
N MET A 403 -15.94 5.53 -37.38
CA MET A 403 -15.48 6.73 -38.09
C MET A 403 -16.18 8.02 -37.64
N LEU A 404 -17.04 7.96 -36.63
CA LEU A 404 -17.72 9.15 -36.11
C LEU A 404 -16.74 10.12 -35.46
N THR A 405 -16.89 11.40 -35.80
CA THR A 405 -16.19 12.50 -35.11
C THR A 405 -16.76 12.73 -33.71
N LYS A 406 -15.98 13.38 -32.84
CA LYS A 406 -16.43 13.77 -31.49
C LYS A 406 -17.76 14.53 -31.53
N SER A 407 -17.89 15.50 -32.45
CA SER A 407 -19.11 16.31 -32.59
C SER A 407 -20.34 15.49 -32.99
N GLN A 408 -20.19 14.56 -33.95
CA GLN A 408 -21.29 13.70 -34.38
C GLN A 408 -21.70 12.73 -33.27
N ASN A 409 -20.73 12.21 -32.52
CA ASN A 409 -21.03 11.34 -31.38
C ASN A 409 -21.78 12.10 -30.26
N CYS A 410 -21.33 13.31 -29.92
CA CYS A 410 -22.04 14.19 -28.98
C CYS A 410 -23.47 14.50 -29.44
N ALA A 411 -23.69 14.72 -30.74
CA ALA A 411 -25.02 14.95 -31.31
C ALA A 411 -25.91 13.69 -31.17
N ASN A 412 -25.40 12.52 -31.55
CA ASN A 412 -26.11 11.23 -31.41
C ASN A 412 -26.52 10.96 -29.96
N VAL A 413 -25.62 11.20 -29.01
CA VAL A 413 -25.90 11.06 -27.58
C VAL A 413 -26.96 12.07 -27.14
N SER A 414 -26.85 13.34 -27.56
CA SER A 414 -27.83 14.38 -27.24
C SER A 414 -29.23 14.03 -27.73
N TRP A 415 -29.36 13.51 -28.95
CA TRP A 415 -30.62 13.03 -29.52
C TRP A 415 -31.24 11.91 -28.68
N LEU A 416 -30.46 10.89 -28.30
CA LEU A 416 -30.97 9.79 -27.48
C LEU A 416 -31.37 10.23 -26.06
N LEU A 417 -30.64 11.19 -25.48
CA LEU A 417 -30.99 11.79 -24.19
C LEU A 417 -32.31 12.57 -24.27
N ARG A 418 -32.49 13.40 -25.31
CA ARG A 418 -33.75 14.13 -25.58
C ARG A 418 -34.94 13.21 -25.81
N LEU A 419 -34.72 12.07 -26.48
CA LEU A 419 -35.75 11.06 -26.71
C LEU A 419 -36.15 10.30 -25.42
N GLY A 420 -35.37 10.42 -24.34
CA GLY A 420 -35.63 9.79 -23.04
C GLY A 420 -35.02 8.39 -22.89
N TYR A 421 -33.99 8.04 -23.66
CA TYR A 421 -33.33 6.73 -23.62
C TYR A 421 -31.85 6.82 -23.19
N PRO A 422 -31.54 7.29 -21.96
CA PRO A 422 -30.16 7.44 -21.50
C PRO A 422 -29.41 6.10 -21.40
N ASP A 423 -30.10 5.02 -21.02
CA ASP A 423 -29.46 3.70 -20.87
C ASP A 423 -29.01 3.12 -22.21
N LYS A 424 -29.88 3.19 -23.23
CA LYS A 424 -29.51 2.78 -24.60
C LYS A 424 -28.40 3.65 -25.18
N ALA A 425 -28.41 4.95 -24.89
CA ALA A 425 -27.34 5.85 -25.31
C ALA A 425 -25.97 5.41 -24.75
N LYS A 426 -25.91 5.09 -23.45
CA LYS A 426 -24.68 4.59 -22.81
C LYS A 426 -24.23 3.26 -23.41
N GLU A 427 -25.15 2.31 -23.54
CA GLU A 427 -24.84 0.97 -24.05
C GLU A 427 -24.33 1.01 -25.50
N ALA A 428 -25.02 1.72 -26.39
CA ALA A 428 -24.60 1.83 -27.78
C ALA A 428 -23.31 2.64 -27.93
N PHE A 429 -23.10 3.69 -27.11
CA PHE A 429 -21.85 4.46 -27.12
C PHE A 429 -20.67 3.57 -26.69
N LEU A 430 -20.74 2.97 -25.51
CA LEU A 430 -19.66 2.14 -24.96
C LEU A 430 -19.44 0.87 -25.81
N GLY A 431 -20.50 0.27 -26.33
CA GLY A 431 -20.44 -0.88 -27.24
C GLY A 431 -19.76 -0.55 -28.58
N GLY A 432 -20.06 0.61 -29.17
CA GLY A 432 -19.39 1.11 -30.37
C GLY A 432 -17.89 1.37 -30.13
N ARG A 433 -17.55 1.95 -28.97
CA ARG A 433 -16.16 2.17 -28.56
C ARG A 433 -15.42 0.85 -28.34
N SER A 434 -15.98 -0.12 -27.62
CA SER A 434 -15.39 -1.47 -27.49
C SER A 434 -15.13 -2.12 -28.85
N SER A 435 -16.07 -2.00 -29.79
CA SER A 435 -15.92 -2.56 -31.15
C SER A 435 -14.77 -1.89 -31.92
N THR A 436 -14.61 -0.57 -31.75
CA THR A 436 -13.49 0.20 -32.31
C THR A 436 -12.16 -0.27 -31.72
N ILE A 437 -12.07 -0.44 -30.40
CA ILE A 437 -10.82 -0.90 -29.77
C ILE A 437 -10.51 -2.32 -30.24
N ARG A 438 -11.48 -3.24 -30.27
CA ARG A 438 -11.27 -4.60 -30.79
C ARG A 438 -10.77 -4.60 -32.23
N HIS A 439 -11.32 -3.75 -33.10
CA HIS A 439 -10.88 -3.65 -34.48
C HIS A 439 -9.44 -3.14 -34.59
N ARG A 440 -9.08 -2.09 -33.84
CA ARG A 440 -7.72 -1.52 -33.82
C ARG A 440 -6.70 -2.49 -33.24
N THR A 441 -7.04 -3.18 -32.15
CA THR A 441 -6.18 -4.21 -31.54
C THR A 441 -5.86 -5.35 -32.51
N ARG A 442 -6.81 -5.76 -33.36
CA ARG A 442 -6.58 -6.79 -34.39
C ARG A 442 -5.68 -6.35 -35.54
N GLN A 443 -5.49 -5.04 -35.74
CA GLN A 443 -4.60 -4.52 -36.79
C GLN A 443 -3.12 -4.57 -36.38
N ILE A 444 -2.84 -4.76 -35.09
CA ILE A 444 -1.47 -4.86 -34.57
C ILE A 444 -0.94 -6.26 -34.88
N GLN A 445 0.11 -6.35 -35.69
CA GLN A 445 0.75 -7.62 -36.04
C GLN A 445 1.81 -7.98 -35.01
N LEU A 446 1.94 -9.27 -34.71
CA LEU A 446 2.99 -9.78 -33.82
C LEU A 446 4.27 -10.00 -34.63
N GLU A 447 5.05 -8.93 -34.85
CA GLU A 447 6.34 -8.99 -35.54
C GLU A 447 7.49 -9.17 -34.52
N GLY A 448 7.75 -10.42 -34.14
CA GLY A 448 9.01 -10.89 -33.51
C GLY A 448 9.31 -10.43 -32.07
N ASP A 449 9.17 -9.15 -31.76
CA ASP A 449 9.43 -8.60 -30.43
C ASP A 449 8.13 -8.44 -29.64
N VAL A 450 7.94 -9.33 -28.66
CA VAL A 450 6.76 -9.34 -27.79
C VAL A 450 6.65 -8.05 -26.98
N THR A 451 7.78 -7.44 -26.60
CA THR A 451 7.82 -6.18 -25.84
C THR A 451 7.25 -5.04 -26.66
N ARG A 452 7.64 -4.97 -27.94
CA ARG A 452 7.15 -3.96 -28.88
C ARG A 452 5.65 -4.14 -29.13
N TYR A 453 5.22 -5.35 -29.42
CA TYR A 453 3.80 -5.67 -29.62
C TYR A 453 2.96 -5.23 -28.41
N ILE A 454 3.41 -5.51 -27.19
CA ILE A 454 2.71 -5.14 -25.97
C ILE A 454 2.70 -3.62 -25.76
N LYS A 455 3.81 -2.93 -26.01
CA LYS A 455 3.87 -1.46 -25.92
C LYS A 455 2.91 -0.78 -26.90
N GLU A 456 2.86 -1.28 -28.14
CA GLU A 456 1.91 -0.80 -29.16
C GLU A 456 0.46 -1.11 -28.76
N LEU A 457 0.19 -2.31 -28.26
CA LEU A 457 -1.13 -2.71 -27.76
C LEU A 457 -1.61 -1.79 -26.61
N PHE A 458 -0.79 -1.62 -25.58
CA PHE A 458 -1.10 -0.75 -24.44
C PHE A 458 -1.33 0.69 -24.90
N LEU A 459 -0.50 1.21 -25.80
CA LEU A 459 -0.64 2.57 -26.32
C LEU A 459 -1.99 2.76 -27.01
N VAL A 460 -2.35 1.87 -27.94
CA VAL A 460 -3.61 1.97 -28.70
C VAL A 460 -4.82 1.89 -27.77
N VAL A 461 -4.83 0.93 -26.85
CA VAL A 461 -5.93 0.69 -25.93
C VAL A 461 -6.11 1.85 -24.95
N PHE A 462 -5.05 2.26 -24.26
CA PHE A 462 -5.13 3.30 -23.23
C PHE A 462 -5.46 4.66 -23.86
N THR A 463 -4.95 4.94 -25.06
CA THR A 463 -5.33 6.15 -25.81
C THR A 463 -6.81 6.13 -26.20
N LEU A 464 -7.34 5.01 -26.66
CA LEU A 464 -8.76 4.90 -27.01
C LEU A 464 -9.67 4.97 -25.77
N ILE A 465 -9.25 4.41 -24.63
CA ILE A 465 -9.94 4.53 -23.35
C ILE A 465 -9.95 6.00 -22.90
N ARG A 466 -8.79 6.68 -22.90
CA ARG A 466 -8.66 8.11 -22.60
C ARG A 466 -9.64 8.94 -23.45
N ASN A 467 -9.59 8.77 -24.76
CA ASN A 467 -10.48 9.48 -25.68
C ASN A 467 -11.96 9.17 -25.38
N THR A 468 -12.28 7.94 -25.00
CA THR A 468 -13.65 7.56 -24.63
C THR A 468 -14.10 8.24 -23.35
N CYS A 469 -13.24 8.33 -22.33
CA CYS A 469 -13.53 9.06 -21.10
C CYS A 469 -13.77 10.55 -21.40
N GLU A 470 -12.91 11.19 -22.20
CA GLU A 470 -13.07 12.60 -22.60
C GLU A 470 -14.39 12.83 -23.36
N TRP A 471 -14.76 11.94 -24.29
CA TRP A 471 -15.99 12.04 -25.06
C TRP A 471 -17.22 11.78 -24.21
N PHE A 472 -17.13 10.85 -23.26
CA PHE A 472 -18.20 10.55 -22.33
C PHE A 472 -18.49 11.74 -21.42
N MET A 473 -17.45 12.33 -20.82
CA MET A 473 -17.60 13.51 -19.94
C MET A 473 -18.14 14.73 -20.68
N ALA A 474 -17.82 14.88 -21.97
CA ALA A 474 -18.38 15.95 -22.81
C ALA A 474 -19.87 15.73 -23.15
N SER A 475 -20.30 14.48 -23.31
CA SER A 475 -21.64 14.12 -23.82
C SER A 475 -22.66 13.84 -22.70
N PHE A 476 -22.20 13.31 -21.56
CA PHE A 476 -23.04 12.94 -20.41
C PHE A 476 -22.69 13.82 -19.21
N ARG A 477 -23.48 14.88 -18.99
CA ARG A 477 -23.27 15.83 -17.87
C ARG A 477 -23.81 15.34 -16.52
N ASP A 478 -24.64 14.30 -16.53
CA ASP A 478 -25.25 13.75 -15.32
C ASP A 478 -24.29 12.78 -14.61
N ALA A 479 -23.87 13.12 -13.39
CA ALA A 479 -22.92 12.35 -12.61
C ALA A 479 -23.39 10.92 -12.33
N SER A 480 -24.71 10.68 -12.28
CA SER A 480 -25.30 9.34 -12.07
C SER A 480 -24.93 8.34 -13.18
N MET A 481 -24.57 8.84 -14.36
CA MET A 481 -24.24 8.04 -15.54
C MET A 481 -22.77 7.57 -15.57
N SER A 482 -21.91 8.14 -14.73
CA SER A 482 -20.46 7.88 -14.70
C SER A 482 -20.09 6.45 -14.25
N SER A 483 -20.96 5.80 -13.48
CA SER A 483 -20.75 4.42 -13.00
C SER A 483 -20.63 3.40 -14.13
N ALA A 484 -21.37 3.60 -15.23
CA ALA A 484 -21.30 2.75 -16.42
C ALA A 484 -19.97 2.89 -17.14
N LEU A 485 -19.42 4.12 -17.20
CA LEU A 485 -18.09 4.36 -17.76
C LEU A 485 -17.02 3.63 -16.96
N VAL A 486 -17.01 3.76 -15.63
CA VAL A 486 -16.01 3.10 -14.77
C VAL A 486 -16.09 1.58 -14.91
N LYS A 487 -17.31 1.01 -14.95
CA LYS A 487 -17.51 -0.43 -15.20
C LYS A 487 -16.92 -0.85 -16.55
N TRP A 488 -17.19 -0.09 -17.61
CA TRP A 488 -16.67 -0.37 -18.94
C TRP A 488 -15.15 -0.28 -19.02
N VAL A 489 -14.54 0.76 -18.43
CA VAL A 489 -13.08 0.93 -18.38
C VAL A 489 -12.43 -0.27 -17.70
N LYS A 490 -12.99 -0.73 -16.57
CA LYS A 490 -12.53 -1.92 -15.86
C LYS A 490 -12.61 -3.16 -16.76
N GLU A 491 -13.75 -3.43 -17.38
CA GLU A 491 -13.95 -4.61 -18.24
C GLU A 491 -13.04 -4.61 -19.48
N GLU A 492 -12.75 -3.44 -20.05
CA GLU A 492 -11.81 -3.34 -21.16
C GLU A 492 -10.39 -3.67 -20.66
N ILE A 493 -9.93 -3.08 -19.55
CA ILE A 493 -8.59 -3.36 -18.99
C ILE A 493 -8.41 -4.83 -18.63
N GLU A 494 -9.43 -5.47 -18.04
CA GLU A 494 -9.38 -6.91 -17.72
C GLU A 494 -9.19 -7.77 -18.98
N LYS A 495 -9.85 -7.44 -20.10
CA LYS A 495 -9.64 -8.14 -21.38
C LYS A 495 -8.21 -7.98 -21.90
N TYR A 496 -7.61 -6.80 -21.76
CA TYR A 496 -6.23 -6.56 -22.20
C TYR A 496 -5.20 -7.19 -21.27
N ALA A 497 -5.45 -7.17 -19.96
CA ALA A 497 -4.61 -7.84 -18.99
C ALA A 497 -4.56 -9.35 -19.25
N GLU A 498 -5.64 -9.96 -19.72
CA GLU A 498 -5.66 -11.36 -20.14
C GLU A 498 -4.79 -11.63 -21.38
N ILE A 499 -4.80 -10.71 -22.36
CA ILE A 499 -3.89 -10.80 -23.54
C ILE A 499 -2.44 -10.66 -23.08
N PHE A 500 -2.14 -9.67 -22.24
CA PHE A 500 -0.81 -9.48 -21.65
C PHE A 500 -0.37 -10.73 -20.88
N ARG A 501 -1.27 -11.33 -20.09
CA ARG A 501 -0.96 -12.53 -19.30
C ARG A 501 -0.57 -13.71 -20.18
N LYS A 502 -1.27 -13.91 -21.30
CA LYS A 502 -0.94 -14.97 -22.26
C LYS A 502 0.39 -14.74 -22.94
N GLN A 503 0.69 -13.50 -23.33
CA GLN A 503 1.92 -13.21 -24.09
C GLN A 503 3.17 -13.11 -23.21
N MET A 504 3.06 -12.62 -21.97
CA MET A 504 4.21 -12.42 -21.08
C MET A 504 4.47 -13.60 -20.14
N PHE A 505 3.43 -14.09 -19.47
CA PHE A 505 3.60 -15.06 -18.38
C PHE A 505 3.57 -16.52 -18.84
N HIS A 506 2.87 -16.83 -19.95
CA HIS A 506 2.79 -18.22 -20.44
C HIS A 506 3.93 -18.59 -21.40
N HIS A 507 4.56 -17.61 -22.05
CA HIS A 507 5.66 -17.83 -23.00
C HIS A 507 7.06 -17.77 -22.37
N GLU A 508 7.16 -17.97 -21.05
CA GLU A 508 8.43 -18.11 -20.33
C GLU A 508 9.47 -17.00 -20.60
N GLN A 509 9.00 -15.76 -20.72
CA GLN A 509 9.83 -14.62 -21.11
C GLN A 509 10.85 -14.23 -20.02
N PRO A 510 11.99 -13.63 -20.39
CA PRO A 510 12.97 -13.17 -19.42
C PRO A 510 12.37 -12.10 -18.50
N MET A 511 12.78 -12.10 -17.23
CA MET A 511 12.21 -11.26 -16.18
C MET A 511 12.29 -9.76 -16.51
N GLN A 512 13.32 -9.34 -17.23
CA GLN A 512 13.51 -7.96 -17.71
C GLN A 512 12.40 -7.51 -18.66
N VAL A 513 11.99 -8.37 -19.60
CA VAL A 513 10.92 -8.06 -20.56
C VAL A 513 9.58 -7.90 -19.84
N ILE A 514 9.34 -8.74 -18.83
CA ILE A 514 8.15 -8.65 -17.97
C ILE A 514 8.16 -7.33 -17.18
N ALA A 515 9.30 -6.97 -16.60
CA ALA A 515 9.47 -5.72 -15.85
C ALA A 515 9.24 -4.49 -16.74
N ASP A 516 9.82 -4.46 -17.94
CA ASP A 516 9.64 -3.38 -18.90
C ASP A 516 8.18 -3.25 -19.35
N GLY A 517 7.51 -4.39 -19.58
CA GLY A 517 6.08 -4.42 -19.92
C GLY A 517 5.20 -3.87 -18.80
N LEU A 518 5.50 -4.22 -17.54
CA LEU A 518 4.77 -3.73 -16.36
C LEU A 518 5.02 -2.24 -16.09
N ASN A 519 6.28 -1.79 -16.20
CA ASN A 519 6.65 -0.39 -16.06
C ASN A 519 5.92 0.47 -17.10
N TYR A 520 5.86 0.00 -18.34
CA TYR A 520 5.11 0.67 -19.40
C TYR A 520 3.61 0.71 -19.12
N ALA A 521 3.02 -0.40 -18.65
CA ALA A 521 1.61 -0.44 -18.26
C ALA A 521 1.30 0.57 -17.13
N SER A 522 2.19 0.67 -16.14
CA SER A 522 2.10 1.66 -15.06
C SER A 522 2.19 3.10 -15.57
N GLU A 523 3.08 3.38 -16.53
CA GLU A 523 3.19 4.70 -17.17
C GLU A 523 1.91 5.09 -17.93
N GLN A 524 1.31 4.14 -18.66
CA GLN A 524 0.03 4.39 -19.35
C GLN A 524 -1.13 4.60 -18.36
N CYS A 525 -1.14 3.92 -17.23
CA CYS A 525 -2.08 4.18 -16.13
C CYS A 525 -1.95 5.61 -15.57
N LYS A 526 -0.72 6.13 -15.43
CA LYS A 526 -0.51 7.52 -14.99
C LYS A 526 -1.14 8.52 -15.96
N LYS A 527 -1.11 8.25 -17.27
CA LYS A 527 -1.76 9.10 -18.29
C LYS A 527 -3.29 9.09 -18.18
N LEU A 528 -3.91 7.98 -17.75
CA LEU A 528 -5.36 7.94 -17.48
C LEU A 528 -5.77 8.74 -16.24
N ARG A 529 -4.85 8.93 -15.28
CA ARG A 529 -5.08 9.76 -14.09
C ARG A 529 -5.37 11.21 -14.46
N GLU A 530 -4.80 11.72 -15.56
CA GLU A 530 -5.10 13.08 -16.08
C GLU A 530 -6.58 13.28 -16.42
N VAL A 531 -7.29 12.19 -16.77
CA VAL A 531 -8.72 12.20 -17.13
C VAL A 531 -9.60 11.90 -15.90
N GLY A 532 -9.01 11.83 -14.70
CA GLY A 532 -9.71 11.55 -13.45
C GLY A 532 -9.98 10.07 -13.19
N VAL A 533 -9.30 9.15 -13.89
CA VAL A 533 -9.46 7.70 -13.71
C VAL A 533 -8.13 7.07 -13.29
N ASP A 534 -7.97 6.76 -12.00
CA ASP A 534 -6.80 6.04 -11.49
C ASP A 534 -7.04 4.53 -11.45
N LEU A 535 -6.22 3.78 -12.18
CA LEU A 535 -6.33 2.33 -12.36
C LEU A 535 -5.06 1.59 -11.96
N SER A 536 -4.10 2.29 -11.37
CA SER A 536 -2.81 1.73 -10.96
C SER A 536 -3.03 0.51 -10.05
N PHE A 537 -3.94 0.63 -9.07
CA PHE A 537 -4.30 -0.45 -8.15
C PHE A 537 -4.89 -1.70 -8.84
N LEU A 538 -5.60 -1.52 -9.96
CA LEU A 538 -6.26 -2.61 -10.67
C LEU A 538 -5.23 -3.44 -11.43
N ILE A 539 -4.28 -2.77 -12.09
CA ILE A 539 -3.14 -3.40 -12.76
C ILE A 539 -2.32 -4.20 -11.76
N ASP A 540 -1.95 -3.59 -10.62
CA ASP A 540 -1.18 -4.26 -9.58
C ASP A 540 -1.91 -5.50 -9.08
N LYS A 541 -3.23 -5.39 -8.81
CA LYS A 541 -4.04 -6.52 -8.35
C LYS A 541 -4.13 -7.66 -9.36
N ILE A 542 -4.24 -7.36 -10.65
CA ILE A 542 -4.37 -8.40 -11.68
C ILE A 542 -3.04 -9.11 -11.89
N PHE A 543 -1.92 -8.39 -11.89
CA PHE A 543 -0.61 -8.96 -12.20
C PHE A 543 0.15 -9.53 -11.01
N LEU A 544 -0.14 -9.10 -9.77
CA LEU A 544 0.49 -9.65 -8.56
C LEU A 544 0.50 -11.19 -8.48
N PRO A 545 -0.63 -11.92 -8.67
CA PRO A 545 -0.60 -13.38 -8.61
C PRO A 545 0.26 -13.99 -9.73
N ASN A 546 0.26 -13.39 -10.93
CA ASN A 546 1.09 -13.86 -12.04
C ASN A 546 2.57 -13.60 -11.80
N LEU A 547 2.93 -12.49 -11.14
CA LEU A 547 4.30 -12.20 -10.74
C LEU A 547 4.79 -13.20 -9.70
N VAL A 548 3.96 -13.54 -8.70
CA VAL A 548 4.28 -14.57 -7.69
C VAL A 548 4.48 -15.94 -8.34
N GLU A 549 3.63 -16.31 -9.30
CA GLU A 549 3.76 -17.56 -10.06
C GLU A 549 5.03 -17.56 -10.92
N THR A 550 5.34 -16.45 -11.58
CA THR A 550 6.54 -16.29 -12.40
C THR A 550 7.81 -16.40 -11.57
N ILE A 551 7.86 -15.72 -10.42
CA ILE A 551 8.98 -15.82 -9.47
C ILE A 551 9.14 -17.27 -8.99
N SER A 552 8.04 -17.97 -8.71
CA SER A 552 8.09 -19.40 -8.30
C SER A 552 8.58 -20.32 -9.41
N ASN A 553 8.21 -20.06 -10.66
CA ASN A 553 8.70 -20.84 -11.81
C ASN A 553 10.17 -20.53 -12.10
N HIS A 554 10.57 -19.28 -11.93
CA HIS A 554 11.96 -18.85 -12.03
C HIS A 554 12.82 -19.54 -10.95
N GLU A 555 12.37 -19.50 -9.70
CA GLU A 555 12.98 -20.22 -8.57
C GLU A 555 13.20 -21.71 -8.88
N LYS A 556 12.17 -22.40 -9.42
CA LYS A 556 12.27 -23.81 -9.81
C LYS A 556 13.32 -24.06 -10.90
N ARG A 557 13.40 -23.21 -11.93
CA ARG A 557 14.42 -23.35 -12.99
C ARG A 557 15.83 -23.22 -12.46
N TYR A 558 16.06 -22.29 -11.53
CA TYR A 558 17.36 -22.14 -10.88
C TYR A 558 17.68 -23.36 -10.02
N LEU A 559 16.72 -23.88 -9.24
CA LEU A 559 16.89 -25.14 -8.50
C LEU A 559 17.22 -26.33 -9.41
N ASP A 560 16.51 -26.50 -10.53
CA ASP A 560 16.78 -27.57 -11.49
C ASP A 560 18.15 -27.41 -12.16
N GLY A 561 18.54 -26.16 -12.44
CA GLY A 561 19.88 -25.80 -12.91
C GLY A 561 20.96 -26.18 -11.90
N PHE A 562 20.76 -25.87 -10.62
CA PHE A 562 21.66 -26.26 -9.54
C PHE A 562 21.76 -27.77 -9.39
N ASN A 563 20.64 -28.48 -9.41
CA ASN A 563 20.62 -29.94 -9.33
C ASN A 563 21.44 -30.55 -10.47
N ARG A 564 21.26 -30.06 -11.69
CA ARG A 564 21.99 -30.55 -12.86
C ARG A 564 23.49 -30.30 -12.76
N GLU A 565 23.90 -29.17 -12.22
CA GLU A 565 25.32 -28.83 -12.07
C GLU A 565 25.97 -29.61 -10.93
N LEU A 566 25.28 -29.74 -9.79
CA LEU A 566 25.69 -30.59 -8.67
C LEU A 566 25.83 -32.07 -9.07
N SER A 567 24.97 -32.55 -9.98
CA SER A 567 25.05 -33.92 -10.50
C SER A 567 26.31 -34.18 -11.34
N LYS A 568 26.91 -33.13 -11.90
CA LYS A 568 28.07 -33.19 -12.79
C LYS A 568 29.37 -32.82 -12.09
N ASP A 569 29.29 -32.26 -10.88
CA ASP A 569 30.46 -31.76 -10.18
C ASP A 569 31.33 -32.92 -9.69
N THR A 570 32.63 -32.80 -9.92
CA THR A 570 33.66 -33.69 -9.39
C THR A 570 34.11 -33.26 -7.99
N PHE A 571 33.67 -32.09 -7.51
CA PHE A 571 34.01 -31.47 -6.22
C PHE A 571 35.52 -31.22 -6.04
N GLU A 572 36.22 -30.99 -7.14
CA GLU A 572 37.65 -30.63 -7.17
C GLU A 572 37.83 -29.11 -7.12
N LEU A 573 38.97 -28.67 -6.56
CA LEU A 573 39.32 -27.26 -6.45
C LEU A 573 39.53 -26.63 -7.83
N VAL A 574 38.76 -25.59 -8.13
CA VAL A 574 38.95 -24.81 -9.35
C VAL A 574 40.17 -23.91 -9.17
N SER A 575 41.19 -24.09 -10.02
CA SER A 575 42.32 -23.17 -10.13
C SER A 575 41.87 -21.86 -10.79
N LEU A 576 42.21 -20.74 -10.15
CA LEU A 576 41.68 -19.39 -10.37
C LEU A 576 41.99 -18.72 -11.74
N ASP A 577 42.55 -19.41 -12.72
CA ASP A 577 43.02 -18.79 -13.98
C ASP A 577 41.87 -18.40 -14.94
N VAL A 578 40.63 -18.84 -14.70
CA VAL A 578 39.46 -18.58 -15.57
C VAL A 578 38.54 -17.46 -15.06
N ILE A 579 38.76 -16.95 -13.83
CA ILE A 579 37.82 -16.04 -13.13
C ILE A 579 38.04 -14.54 -13.50
N SER A 580 39.09 -14.22 -14.25
CA SER A 580 39.57 -12.84 -14.48
C SER A 580 38.82 -12.00 -15.53
N GLN A 581 37.52 -12.23 -15.76
CA GLN A 581 36.72 -11.40 -16.70
C GLN A 581 35.49 -10.70 -16.13
N ASP A 582 35.06 -10.96 -14.89
CA ASP A 582 33.88 -10.27 -14.30
C ASP A 582 34.32 -9.17 -13.28
N PRO A 583 34.11 -7.86 -13.58
CA PRO A 583 34.58 -6.72 -12.75
C PRO A 583 33.89 -6.53 -11.39
N TYR A 584 32.95 -7.41 -11.02
CA TYR A 584 32.09 -7.29 -9.84
C TYR A 584 32.27 -8.44 -8.83
N SER A 585 33.30 -9.28 -9.02
CA SER A 585 33.66 -10.33 -8.07
C SER A 585 34.17 -9.70 -6.77
N LEU A 586 33.33 -9.71 -5.72
CA LEU A 586 33.72 -9.40 -4.34
C LEU A 586 34.52 -10.54 -3.67
N LEU A 587 34.93 -11.55 -4.44
CA LEU A 587 35.66 -12.70 -3.92
C LEU A 587 37.13 -12.35 -3.74
N ASP A 588 37.63 -12.63 -2.54
CA ASP A 588 39.03 -12.52 -2.21
C ASP A 588 39.83 -13.53 -3.06
N LYS A 589 41.03 -13.16 -3.49
CA LYS A 589 41.85 -13.93 -4.46
C LYS A 589 42.24 -15.33 -3.94
N ASP A 590 42.05 -15.60 -2.65
CA ASP A 590 42.38 -16.84 -1.96
C ASP A 590 41.18 -17.80 -1.77
N SER A 591 40.03 -17.51 -2.39
CA SER A 591 38.80 -18.32 -2.25
C SER A 591 38.93 -19.67 -2.97
N ARG A 592 39.30 -20.71 -2.22
CA ARG A 592 39.31 -22.13 -2.65
C ARG A 592 37.89 -22.63 -2.87
N LEU A 593 37.42 -22.67 -4.12
CA LEU A 593 36.03 -22.96 -4.48
C LEU A 593 35.89 -24.16 -5.42
N THR A 594 34.81 -24.92 -5.27
CA THR A 594 34.37 -25.91 -6.26
C THR A 594 33.57 -25.24 -7.38
N THR A 595 33.43 -25.96 -8.50
CA THR A 595 32.71 -25.50 -9.69
C THR A 595 31.23 -25.23 -9.39
N SER A 596 30.59 -26.05 -8.55
CA SER A 596 29.19 -25.88 -8.15
C SER A 596 28.97 -24.65 -7.26
N SER A 597 29.85 -24.37 -6.31
CA SER A 597 29.76 -23.17 -5.45
C SER A 597 29.90 -21.87 -6.23
N PHE A 598 30.81 -21.83 -7.21
CA PHE A 598 30.98 -20.66 -8.06
C PHE A 598 29.77 -20.44 -8.98
N TYR A 599 29.25 -21.52 -9.59
CA TYR A 599 28.04 -21.44 -10.40
C TYR A 599 26.83 -21.00 -9.56
N PHE A 600 26.70 -21.50 -8.33
CA PHE A 600 25.65 -21.09 -7.39
C PHE A 600 25.75 -19.60 -7.06
N TYR A 601 26.95 -19.11 -6.69
CA TYR A 601 27.18 -17.68 -6.45
C TYR A 601 26.75 -16.82 -7.64
N LYS A 602 27.25 -17.11 -8.84
CA LYS A 602 26.92 -16.34 -10.05
C LYS A 602 25.43 -16.35 -10.36
N SER A 603 24.80 -17.51 -10.22
CA SER A 603 23.37 -17.68 -10.52
C SER A 603 22.46 -17.00 -9.50
N VAL A 604 22.77 -17.07 -8.20
CA VAL A 604 22.00 -16.36 -7.16
C VAL A 604 22.10 -14.85 -7.35
N PHE A 605 23.28 -14.32 -7.66
CA PHE A 605 23.42 -12.89 -7.96
C PHE A 605 22.67 -12.48 -9.24
N SER A 606 22.68 -13.31 -10.30
CA SER A 606 21.85 -13.06 -11.50
C SER A 606 20.37 -13.04 -11.16
N PHE A 607 19.89 -14.02 -10.38
CA PHE A 607 18.50 -14.10 -9.92
C PHE A 607 18.08 -12.85 -9.13
N VAL A 608 18.90 -12.42 -8.17
CA VAL A 608 18.59 -11.23 -7.36
C VAL A 608 18.62 -9.96 -8.21
N LYS A 609 19.55 -9.84 -9.16
CA LYS A 609 19.60 -8.71 -10.11
C LYS A 609 18.39 -8.66 -11.04
N GLU A 610 17.93 -9.81 -11.52
CA GLU A 610 16.76 -9.92 -12.39
C GLU A 610 15.46 -9.60 -11.65
N ILE A 611 15.35 -9.99 -10.38
CA ILE A 611 14.20 -9.66 -9.53
C ILE A 611 14.19 -8.20 -9.09
N ALA A 612 15.37 -7.59 -8.89
CA ALA A 612 15.49 -6.18 -8.52
C ALA A 612 14.79 -5.24 -9.53
N VAL A 613 14.67 -5.66 -10.79
CA VAL A 613 13.99 -4.89 -11.85
C VAL A 613 12.47 -4.77 -11.58
N ILE A 614 11.85 -5.71 -10.85
CA ILE A 614 10.41 -5.69 -10.51
C ILE A 614 10.21 -5.17 -9.07
N SER A 615 10.88 -4.07 -8.71
CA SER A 615 10.81 -3.50 -7.36
C SER A 615 9.37 -3.14 -6.98
N ASN A 616 8.71 -4.03 -6.25
CA ASN A 616 7.41 -3.83 -5.62
C ASN A 616 7.49 -4.32 -4.17
N PRO A 617 7.23 -3.45 -3.17
CA PRO A 617 7.24 -3.82 -1.75
C PRO A 617 6.33 -5.01 -1.41
N THR A 618 5.26 -5.23 -2.17
CA THR A 618 4.32 -6.34 -1.94
C THR A 618 4.87 -7.71 -2.32
N LEU A 619 5.90 -7.76 -3.16
CA LEU A 619 6.55 -9.01 -3.58
C LEU A 619 7.70 -9.42 -2.65
N TYR A 620 8.11 -8.53 -1.75
CA TYR A 620 9.25 -8.73 -0.84
C TYR A 620 9.21 -10.06 -0.06
N PRO A 621 8.08 -10.46 0.58
CA PRO A 621 8.03 -11.74 1.30
C PRO A 621 8.22 -12.96 0.39
N LYS A 622 7.72 -12.88 -0.85
CA LYS A 622 7.88 -13.96 -1.82
C LYS A 622 9.32 -14.02 -2.35
N VAL A 623 9.94 -12.88 -2.62
CA VAL A 623 11.34 -12.81 -3.05
C VAL A 623 12.27 -13.41 -2.00
N ILE A 624 12.11 -13.02 -0.73
CA ILE A 624 12.92 -13.60 0.35
C ILE A 624 12.64 -15.09 0.51
N GLY A 625 11.37 -15.49 0.50
CA GLY A 625 11.00 -16.91 0.56
C GLY A 625 11.65 -17.73 -0.56
N SER A 626 11.70 -17.19 -1.80
CA SER A 626 12.37 -17.83 -2.93
C SER A 626 13.88 -17.89 -2.75
N ILE A 627 14.53 -16.83 -2.27
CA ILE A 627 15.98 -16.85 -1.98
C ILE A 627 16.29 -17.89 -0.90
N VAL A 628 15.54 -17.89 0.20
CA VAL A 628 15.64 -18.91 1.27
C VAL A 628 15.49 -20.32 0.69
N ALA A 629 14.51 -20.54 -0.19
CA ALA A 629 14.30 -21.83 -0.84
C ALA A 629 15.46 -22.24 -1.76
N LEU A 630 16.09 -21.30 -2.49
CA LEU A 630 17.28 -21.57 -3.29
C LEU A 630 18.46 -22.03 -2.42
N PHE A 631 18.77 -21.30 -1.34
CA PHE A 631 19.84 -21.66 -0.41
C PHE A 631 19.56 -23.00 0.31
N GLU A 632 18.34 -23.20 0.80
CA GLU A 632 17.96 -24.48 1.44
C GLU A 632 17.98 -25.65 0.46
N GLY A 633 17.50 -25.44 -0.77
CA GLY A 633 17.51 -26.46 -1.82
C GLY A 633 18.94 -26.89 -2.14
N TYR A 634 19.82 -25.93 -2.41
CA TYR A 634 21.23 -26.20 -2.69
C TYR A 634 21.92 -26.98 -1.55
N LEU A 635 21.77 -26.52 -0.30
CA LEU A 635 22.36 -27.21 0.86
C LEU A 635 21.78 -28.61 1.10
N LYS A 636 20.46 -28.81 0.91
CA LYS A 636 19.84 -30.13 1.02
C LYS A 636 20.42 -31.09 -0.03
N ASN A 637 20.65 -30.60 -1.25
CA ASN A 637 21.27 -31.41 -2.30
C ASN A 637 22.73 -31.73 -2.00
N LEU A 638 23.52 -30.77 -1.52
CA LEU A 638 24.88 -31.03 -1.02
C LEU A 638 24.89 -32.11 0.07
N MET A 639 23.93 -32.07 1.00
CA MET A 639 23.78 -33.10 2.03
C MET A 639 23.39 -34.47 1.47
N ILE A 640 22.55 -34.53 0.43
CA ILE A 640 22.21 -35.79 -0.25
C ILE A 640 23.45 -36.37 -0.94
N HIS A 641 24.23 -35.54 -1.63
CA HIS A 641 25.49 -35.96 -2.24
C HIS A 641 26.50 -36.43 -1.19
N CYS A 642 26.65 -35.71 -0.07
CA CYS A 642 27.53 -36.11 1.04
C CYS A 642 27.16 -37.48 1.66
N LYS A 643 25.89 -37.87 1.63
CA LYS A 643 25.42 -39.19 2.11
C LYS A 643 25.68 -40.34 1.14
N SER A 644 26.02 -40.06 -0.12
CA SER A 644 26.34 -41.11 -1.10
C SER A 644 27.67 -41.80 -0.75
N SER A 645 27.72 -43.12 -0.94
CA SER A 645 28.74 -44.01 -0.37
C SER A 645 30.07 -44.08 -1.15
N SER A 646 30.33 -43.17 -2.09
CA SER A 646 31.48 -43.25 -3.01
C SER A 646 32.35 -41.98 -3.09
N LEU A 647 32.29 -41.10 -2.09
CA LEU A 647 33.06 -39.85 -2.07
C LEU A 647 34.43 -40.02 -1.43
N SER A 648 35.47 -39.41 -2.02
CA SER A 648 36.79 -39.28 -1.39
C SER A 648 36.76 -38.28 -0.22
N ASP A 649 37.79 -38.36 0.63
CA ASP A 649 37.95 -37.43 1.76
C ASP A 649 38.10 -35.98 1.25
N GLN A 650 38.87 -35.78 0.17
CA GLN A 650 39.00 -34.48 -0.51
C GLN A 650 37.67 -33.90 -1.03
N GLN A 651 36.83 -34.72 -1.66
CA GLN A 651 35.51 -34.29 -2.15
C GLN A 651 34.56 -33.95 -1.00
N SER A 652 34.69 -34.65 0.12
CA SER A 652 33.85 -34.44 1.30
C SER A 652 34.24 -33.17 2.04
N PHE A 653 35.53 -32.87 2.14
CA PHE A 653 36.02 -31.58 2.63
C PHE A 653 35.64 -30.44 1.69
N GLY A 654 35.65 -30.65 0.36
CA GLY A 654 35.13 -29.70 -0.61
C GLY A 654 33.66 -29.35 -0.36
N ILE A 655 32.80 -30.35 -0.18
CA ILE A 655 31.36 -30.13 0.10
C ILE A 655 31.14 -29.35 1.41
N VAL A 656 31.91 -29.62 2.46
CA VAL A 656 31.76 -28.89 3.73
C VAL A 656 32.31 -27.47 3.60
N ALA A 657 33.44 -27.27 2.90
CA ALA A 657 34.00 -25.95 2.61
C ALA A 657 33.03 -25.11 1.76
N ASP A 658 32.35 -25.72 0.80
CA ASP A 658 31.31 -25.10 -0.02
C ASP A 658 30.13 -24.61 0.84
N ALA A 659 29.66 -25.44 1.77
CA ALA A 659 28.59 -25.07 2.70
C ALA A 659 29.01 -23.91 3.61
N SER A 660 30.24 -23.93 4.13
CA SER A 660 30.82 -22.84 4.94
C SER A 660 30.96 -21.55 4.14
N PHE A 661 31.47 -21.63 2.91
CA PHE A 661 31.65 -20.48 2.04
C PHE A 661 30.32 -19.80 1.70
N ILE A 662 29.28 -20.59 1.37
CA ILE A 662 27.94 -20.06 1.09
C ILE A 662 27.36 -19.32 2.30
N LEU A 663 27.64 -19.82 3.50
CA LEU A 663 27.19 -19.26 4.76
C LEU A 663 27.91 -17.97 5.16
N GLU A 664 29.23 -17.94 4.97
CA GLU A 664 30.08 -16.86 5.48
C GLU A 664 30.29 -15.74 4.47
N SER A 665 30.24 -16.03 3.17
CA SER A 665 30.51 -15.04 2.11
C SER A 665 29.29 -14.72 1.25
N VAL A 666 28.56 -15.74 0.76
CA VAL A 666 27.49 -15.55 -0.23
C VAL A 666 26.24 -14.98 0.41
N LEU A 667 25.80 -15.58 1.53
CA LEU A 667 24.60 -15.15 2.24
C LEU A 667 24.70 -13.69 2.75
N PRO A 668 25.80 -13.25 3.38
CA PRO A 668 25.96 -11.85 3.79
C PRO A 668 26.02 -10.88 2.62
N SER A 669 26.66 -11.26 1.51
CA SER A 669 26.76 -10.41 0.31
C SER A 669 25.39 -10.21 -0.34
N VAL A 670 24.57 -11.27 -0.44
CA VAL A 670 23.19 -11.17 -0.92
C VAL A 670 22.32 -10.36 0.06
N ALA A 671 22.50 -10.54 1.36
CA ALA A 671 21.79 -9.76 2.38
C ALA A 671 22.12 -8.26 2.29
N ALA A 672 23.39 -7.90 2.09
CA ALA A 672 23.81 -6.52 1.90
C ALA A 672 23.16 -5.90 0.67
N TYR A 673 23.20 -6.60 -0.48
CA TYR A 673 22.58 -6.13 -1.72
C TYR A 673 21.06 -5.95 -1.61
N LEU A 674 20.36 -6.88 -0.96
CA LEU A 674 18.92 -6.76 -0.71
C LEU A 674 18.58 -5.63 0.27
N SER A 675 19.43 -5.40 1.28
CA SER A 675 19.24 -4.30 2.24
C SER A 675 19.38 -2.92 1.57
N GLU A 676 20.25 -2.80 0.56
CA GLU A 676 20.40 -1.61 -0.26
C GLU A 676 19.15 -1.38 -1.14
N LEU A 677 18.63 -2.43 -1.76
CA LEU A 677 17.45 -2.35 -2.64
C LEU A 677 16.13 -2.06 -1.92
N TYR A 678 15.93 -2.59 -0.72
CA TYR A 678 14.65 -2.48 0.02
C TYR A 678 14.70 -1.58 1.26
N HIS A 679 15.82 -0.90 1.51
CA HIS A 679 16.02 0.05 2.63
C HIS A 679 15.56 -0.49 4.00
N GLY A 680 15.97 -1.72 4.35
CA GLY A 680 15.60 -2.36 5.62
C GLY A 680 16.52 -3.51 6.03
N SER A 681 16.55 -3.84 7.33
CA SER A 681 17.28 -5.01 7.84
C SER A 681 16.46 -6.29 7.67
N ILE A 682 17.12 -7.36 7.22
CA ILE A 682 16.46 -8.60 6.83
C ILE A 682 16.60 -9.65 7.94
N SER A 683 15.69 -9.61 8.92
CA SER A 683 15.67 -10.58 10.03
C SER A 683 15.51 -12.04 9.57
N GLU A 684 14.83 -12.25 8.44
CA GLU A 684 14.61 -13.58 7.85
C GLU A 684 15.91 -14.23 7.35
N LEU A 685 16.88 -13.44 6.86
CA LEU A 685 18.20 -13.93 6.45
C LEU A 685 19.10 -14.26 7.66
N GLN A 686 18.90 -13.59 8.79
CA GLN A 686 19.56 -13.98 10.05
C GLN A 686 19.01 -15.32 10.58
N GLY A 687 17.70 -15.53 10.49
CA GLY A 687 17.08 -16.83 10.77
C GLY A 687 17.53 -17.93 9.80
N LEU A 688 17.79 -17.57 8.53
CA LEU A 688 18.38 -18.49 7.56
C LEU A 688 19.82 -18.86 7.96
N LYS A 689 20.66 -17.89 8.33
CA LYS A 689 22.04 -18.13 8.78
C LYS A 689 22.11 -19.12 9.96
N SER A 690 21.25 -18.96 10.97
CA SER A 690 21.22 -19.87 12.12
C SER A 690 20.77 -21.29 11.74
N ARG A 691 19.75 -21.41 10.89
CA ARG A 691 19.28 -22.71 10.38
C ARG A 691 20.34 -23.39 9.51
N MET A 692 21.01 -22.64 8.65
CA MET A 692 22.06 -23.13 7.75
C MET A 692 23.34 -23.55 8.52
N SER A 693 23.68 -22.90 9.63
CA SER A 693 24.76 -23.35 10.53
C SER A 693 24.51 -24.77 11.06
N GLY A 694 23.24 -25.13 11.32
CA GLY A 694 22.86 -26.50 11.66
C GLY A 694 23.15 -27.53 10.56
N TYR A 695 23.00 -27.15 9.28
CA TYR A 695 23.37 -28.02 8.15
C TYR A 695 24.87 -28.27 8.08
N GLN A 696 25.70 -27.26 8.32
CA GLN A 696 27.17 -27.43 8.36
C GLN A 696 27.61 -28.40 9.46
N SER A 697 27.03 -28.27 10.66
CA SER A 697 27.25 -29.25 11.75
C SER A 697 26.83 -30.65 11.34
N THR A 698 25.65 -30.78 10.72
CA THR A 698 25.12 -32.08 10.30
C THR A 698 25.98 -32.73 9.21
N LEU A 699 26.49 -31.95 8.26
CA LEU A 699 27.42 -32.43 7.24
C LEU A 699 28.73 -32.93 7.86
N THR A 700 29.25 -32.20 8.85
CA THR A 700 30.43 -32.59 9.61
C THR A 700 30.19 -33.92 10.34
N ASP A 701 29.05 -34.05 11.03
CA ASP A 701 28.68 -35.28 11.73
C ASP A 701 28.51 -36.49 10.79
N ILE A 702 27.88 -36.28 9.62
CA ILE A 702 27.72 -37.32 8.59
C ILE A 702 29.08 -37.80 8.08
N TYR A 703 30.01 -36.87 7.83
CA TYR A 703 31.36 -37.20 7.41
C TYR A 703 32.11 -37.99 8.51
N CYS A 704 32.10 -37.49 9.75
CA CYS A 704 32.74 -38.13 10.89
C CYS A 704 32.21 -39.56 11.12
N LEU A 705 30.89 -39.76 11.02
CA LEU A 705 30.25 -41.07 11.14
C LEU A 705 30.67 -42.03 10.04
N ARG A 706 30.61 -41.59 8.78
CA ARG A 706 30.97 -42.43 7.64
C ARG A 706 32.45 -42.81 7.67
N ARG A 707 33.33 -41.85 7.96
CA ARG A 707 34.77 -42.10 7.97
C ARG A 707 35.17 -42.95 9.17
N CYS A 708 34.58 -42.73 10.33
CA CYS A 708 34.73 -43.63 11.48
C CYS A 708 34.34 -45.07 11.15
N HIS A 709 33.19 -45.28 10.49
CA HIS A 709 32.77 -46.63 10.06
C HIS A 709 33.79 -47.26 9.11
N SER A 710 34.26 -46.49 8.12
CA SER A 710 35.32 -46.95 7.21
C SER A 710 36.60 -47.33 7.96
N LEU A 711 37.06 -46.51 8.92
CA LEU A 711 38.27 -46.77 9.70
C LEU A 711 38.13 -48.02 10.60
N VAL A 712 36.95 -48.25 11.17
CA VAL A 712 36.66 -49.44 12.00
C VAL A 712 36.59 -50.71 11.13
N GLU A 713 36.05 -50.63 9.92
CA GLU A 713 36.01 -51.79 9.00
C GLU A 713 37.36 -52.08 8.33
N SER A 714 38.13 -51.06 7.98
CA SER A 714 39.40 -51.22 7.24
C SER A 714 40.63 -51.41 8.13
N THR A 715 40.72 -50.63 9.21
CA THR A 715 41.99 -50.43 9.94
C THR A 715 41.93 -50.99 11.36
N TYR A 716 40.84 -50.75 12.10
CA TYR A 716 40.65 -51.18 13.48
C TYR A 716 39.45 -52.14 13.62
N ARG A 717 39.59 -53.34 13.05
CA ARG A 717 38.60 -54.40 13.24
C ARG A 717 38.73 -54.99 14.63
N PHE A 718 37.93 -54.48 15.55
CA PHE A 718 37.96 -54.88 16.96
C PHE A 718 37.88 -56.41 17.12
N ALA A 719 37.08 -57.10 16.30
CA ALA A 719 36.93 -58.56 16.29
C ALA A 719 38.24 -59.34 15.99
N ASP A 720 39.18 -58.73 15.26
CA ASP A 720 40.43 -59.39 14.83
C ASP A 720 41.55 -59.32 15.90
N ILE A 721 41.38 -58.50 16.96
CA ILE A 721 42.41 -58.32 18.02
C ILE A 721 42.23 -59.33 19.16
N ASP A 722 43.18 -60.23 19.38
CA ASP A 722 43.08 -61.21 20.47
C ASP A 722 43.43 -60.63 21.86
N TYR A 723 42.40 -60.36 22.67
CA TYR A 723 42.54 -59.92 24.07
C TYR A 723 42.43 -61.07 25.09
N SER A 724 42.45 -62.34 24.66
CA SER A 724 42.32 -63.49 25.57
C SER A 724 43.59 -63.83 26.36
N GLN A 725 44.71 -63.13 26.07
CA GLN A 725 46.02 -63.39 26.66
C GLN A 725 46.03 -63.19 28.19
N SER A 726 46.49 -64.23 28.90
CA SER A 726 46.52 -64.28 30.37
C SER A 726 47.89 -63.95 30.98
N GLU A 727 48.93 -63.76 30.17
CA GLU A 727 50.29 -63.39 30.61
C GLU A 727 50.35 -61.93 31.09
N ASP A 728 51.24 -61.61 32.04
CA ASP A 728 51.45 -60.22 32.50
C ASP A 728 52.11 -59.40 31.39
N ILE A 729 51.68 -58.15 31.27
CA ILE A 729 52.30 -57.20 30.35
C ILE A 729 53.67 -56.80 30.91
N GLY A 730 54.73 -57.16 30.19
CA GLY A 730 56.12 -56.81 30.53
C GLY A 730 56.44 -55.32 30.36
N GLU A 731 57.61 -54.90 30.83
CA GLU A 731 58.10 -53.52 30.67
C GLU A 731 58.34 -53.12 29.20
N ASP A 732 58.35 -54.07 28.27
CA ASP A 732 58.55 -53.87 26.82
C ASP A 732 57.25 -53.74 26.01
N ALA A 733 56.09 -53.58 26.67
CA ALA A 733 54.79 -53.52 26.00
C ALA A 733 54.65 -52.36 25.01
N VAL A 734 54.20 -52.66 23.80
CA VAL A 734 53.99 -51.70 22.70
C VAL A 734 52.48 -51.63 22.41
N PRO A 735 51.94 -50.46 21.99
CA PRO A 735 50.55 -50.37 21.57
C PRO A 735 50.26 -51.31 20.39
N CYS A 736 49.00 -51.72 20.23
CA CYS A 736 48.60 -52.60 19.13
C CYS A 736 48.86 -51.94 17.76
N ASP A 737 49.40 -52.71 16.80
CA ASP A 737 49.66 -52.25 15.43
C ASP A 737 48.42 -51.63 14.76
N GLN A 738 47.22 -52.09 15.12
CA GLN A 738 45.96 -51.55 14.60
C GLN A 738 45.68 -50.13 15.09
N ILE A 739 46.07 -49.78 16.33
CA ILE A 739 45.92 -48.43 16.89
C ILE A 739 46.99 -47.50 16.35
N ILE A 740 48.21 -47.99 16.14
CA ILE A 740 49.27 -47.22 15.50
C ILE A 740 48.84 -46.86 14.07
N LYS A 741 48.32 -47.81 13.28
CA LYS A 741 47.77 -47.55 11.93
C LYS A 741 46.57 -46.61 11.96
N LEU A 742 45.65 -46.76 12.92
CA LEU A 742 44.52 -45.86 13.08
C LEU A 742 44.97 -44.41 13.34
N ILE A 743 45.96 -44.21 14.20
CA ILE A 743 46.51 -42.88 14.48
C ILE A 743 47.17 -42.30 13.24
N LEU A 744 47.91 -43.09 12.46
CA LEU A 744 48.51 -42.63 11.19
C LEU A 744 47.43 -42.26 10.15
N ASP A 745 46.41 -43.09 9.96
CA ASP A 745 45.29 -42.78 9.06
C ASP A 745 44.56 -41.49 9.49
N MET A 746 44.38 -41.26 10.80
CA MET A 746 43.79 -40.03 11.33
C MET A 746 44.71 -38.81 11.19
N HIS A 747 46.03 -39.03 11.20
CA HIS A 747 47.02 -37.98 10.92
C HIS A 747 46.94 -37.54 9.46
N ASP A 748 46.88 -38.47 8.51
CA ASP A 748 46.74 -38.18 7.09
C ASP A 748 45.44 -37.41 6.79
N ILE A 749 44.32 -37.82 7.40
CA ILE A 749 43.04 -37.09 7.31
C ILE A 749 43.16 -35.66 7.86
N SER A 750 43.93 -35.47 8.95
CA SER A 750 44.17 -34.14 9.54
C SER A 750 44.99 -33.24 8.61
N LEU A 751 45.99 -33.80 7.93
CA LEU A 751 46.81 -33.10 6.94
C LEU A 751 45.99 -32.73 5.70
N GLU A 752 45.09 -33.60 5.25
CA GLU A 752 44.16 -33.30 4.15
C GLU A 752 43.15 -32.21 4.53
N ALA A 753 42.59 -32.27 5.74
CA ALA A 753 41.66 -31.26 6.25
C ALA A 753 42.33 -29.86 6.35
N ALA A 754 43.63 -29.81 6.64
CA ALA A 754 44.41 -28.56 6.69
C ALA A 754 44.55 -27.86 5.33
N GLN A 755 44.28 -28.57 4.22
CA GLN A 755 44.27 -28.00 2.87
C GLN A 755 42.95 -27.26 2.57
N TRP A 756 41.98 -27.27 3.47
CA TRP A 756 40.70 -26.59 3.27
C TRP A 756 40.52 -25.51 4.35
N PRO A 757 39.71 -24.45 4.10
CA PRO A 757 39.41 -23.41 5.08
C PRO A 757 38.41 -23.92 6.14
N LEU A 758 38.73 -25.04 6.77
CA LEU A 758 37.89 -25.76 7.72
C LEU A 758 38.55 -25.80 9.09
N ASN A 759 37.72 -25.87 10.14
CA ASN A 759 38.25 -26.03 11.49
C ASN A 759 38.69 -27.48 11.72
N ARG A 760 40.00 -27.74 11.54
CA ARG A 760 40.62 -29.07 11.68
C ARG A 760 40.24 -29.78 12.98
N SER A 761 40.12 -29.04 14.08
CA SER A 761 39.89 -29.65 15.39
C SER A 761 38.49 -30.23 15.52
N LEU A 762 37.50 -29.66 14.82
CA LEU A 762 36.12 -30.12 14.86
C LEU A 762 35.97 -31.49 14.18
N PHE A 763 36.64 -31.70 13.04
CA PHE A 763 36.58 -32.95 12.30
C PHE A 763 37.28 -34.09 13.04
N ILE A 764 38.52 -33.86 13.48
CA ILE A 764 39.29 -34.88 14.19
C ILE A 764 38.64 -35.21 15.53
N ALA A 765 38.21 -34.22 16.31
CA ALA A 765 37.48 -34.48 17.55
C ALA A 765 36.18 -35.28 17.32
N GLY A 766 35.45 -34.96 16.25
CA GLY A 766 34.22 -35.67 15.88
C GLY A 766 34.46 -37.13 15.47
N ILE A 767 35.52 -37.39 14.70
CA ILE A 767 35.92 -38.77 14.34
C ILE A 767 36.33 -39.55 15.59
N ILE A 768 37.14 -38.95 16.48
CA ILE A 768 37.56 -39.59 17.74
C ILE A 768 36.36 -39.92 18.63
N GLU A 769 35.45 -38.96 18.81
CA GLU A 769 34.25 -39.16 19.62
C GLU A 769 33.37 -40.28 19.05
N GLN A 770 33.17 -40.29 17.73
CA GLN A 770 32.38 -41.31 17.07
C GLN A 770 33.06 -42.69 17.12
N PHE A 771 34.39 -42.75 17.06
CA PHE A 771 35.17 -43.98 17.22
C PHE A 771 34.95 -44.63 18.59
N PHE A 772 35.10 -43.87 19.68
CA PHE A 772 34.83 -44.42 21.01
C PHE A 772 33.34 -44.76 21.22
N ARG A 773 32.41 -44.04 20.60
CA ARG A 773 30.98 -44.40 20.64
C ARG A 773 30.75 -45.75 19.94
N THR A 774 31.26 -45.92 18.72
CA THR A 774 31.15 -47.17 17.96
C THR A 774 31.87 -48.33 18.65
N MET A 775 33.02 -48.09 19.29
CA MET A 775 33.69 -49.11 20.10
C MET A 775 32.85 -49.53 21.30
N ASN A 776 32.03 -48.65 21.87
CA ASN A 776 31.14 -48.98 22.98
C ASN A 776 29.81 -49.64 22.54
N ASP A 777 29.55 -49.79 21.24
CA ASP A 777 28.37 -50.49 20.76
C ASP A 777 28.46 -52.00 21.04
N ALA A 778 27.32 -52.64 21.31
CA ALA A 778 27.21 -54.08 21.60
C ALA A 778 27.98 -55.03 20.65
N PRO A 779 27.92 -54.89 19.31
CA PRO A 779 28.57 -55.83 18.39
C PRO A 779 30.10 -55.89 18.53
N CYS A 780 30.75 -54.86 19.07
CA CYS A 780 32.19 -54.89 19.32
C CYS A 780 32.56 -55.85 20.47
N TRP A 781 31.65 -56.10 21.42
CA TRP A 781 31.94 -56.87 22.64
C TRP A 781 31.39 -58.30 22.62
N GLU A 782 30.72 -58.65 21.53
CA GLU A 782 30.12 -59.96 21.27
C GLU A 782 30.92 -60.65 20.16
N GLY A 783 31.31 -61.91 20.35
CA GLY A 783 31.93 -62.73 19.30
C GLY A 783 30.90 -63.20 18.26
N ASP A 784 31.36 -63.93 17.23
CA ASP A 784 30.52 -64.43 16.13
C ASP A 784 29.28 -65.24 16.59
N ASP A 785 29.34 -65.86 17.78
CA ASP A 785 28.27 -66.63 18.42
C ASP A 785 27.43 -65.85 19.47
N HIS A 786 27.49 -64.50 19.48
CA HIS A 786 26.88 -63.63 20.52
C HIS A 786 27.37 -63.90 21.96
N GLN A 787 28.51 -64.58 22.11
CA GLN A 787 29.15 -64.78 23.41
C GLN A 787 29.99 -63.55 23.79
N PRO A 788 30.03 -63.17 25.08
CA PRO A 788 30.88 -62.08 25.52
C PRO A 788 32.34 -62.42 25.26
N ARG A 789 33.07 -61.50 24.63
CA ARG A 789 34.48 -61.68 24.29
C ARG A 789 35.33 -62.03 25.50
N ALA A 790 36.25 -62.99 25.37
CA ALA A 790 37.15 -63.39 26.44
C ALA A 790 38.26 -62.33 26.67
N PHE A 791 38.42 -61.88 27.91
CA PHE A 791 39.48 -60.98 28.34
C PHE A 791 40.38 -61.68 29.34
N GLY A 792 41.68 -61.75 29.03
CA GLY A 792 42.72 -62.20 29.95
C GLY A 792 43.39 -61.03 30.69
N TYR A 793 44.22 -61.34 31.69
CA TYR A 793 44.89 -60.32 32.50
C TYR A 793 45.78 -59.40 31.66
N GLY A 794 46.55 -59.95 30.72
CA GLY A 794 47.34 -59.17 29.76
C GLY A 794 46.47 -58.38 28.79
N GLY A 795 45.46 -59.01 28.20
CA GLY A 795 44.60 -58.35 27.20
C GLY A 795 43.88 -57.09 27.70
N VAL A 796 43.43 -57.06 28.97
CA VAL A 796 42.82 -55.86 29.56
C VAL A 796 43.82 -54.73 29.73
N HIS A 797 45.03 -55.05 30.22
CA HIS A 797 46.08 -54.04 30.38
C HIS A 797 46.56 -53.52 29.02
N GLN A 798 46.49 -54.34 27.97
CA GLN A 798 46.85 -53.93 26.61
C GLN A 798 45.84 -52.93 26.07
N LEU A 799 44.54 -53.22 26.20
CA LEU A 799 43.47 -52.31 25.79
C LEU A 799 43.52 -50.96 26.55
N VAL A 800 43.85 -50.99 27.84
CA VAL A 800 44.02 -49.77 28.65
C VAL A 800 45.26 -48.99 28.19
N LEU A 801 46.40 -49.66 27.96
CA LEU A 801 47.61 -49.03 27.43
C LEU A 801 47.37 -48.38 26.07
N ASP A 802 46.67 -49.09 25.20
CA ASP A 802 46.24 -48.70 23.86
C ASP A 802 45.38 -47.42 23.85
N ILE A 803 44.36 -47.37 24.72
CA ILE A 803 43.49 -46.19 24.88
C ILE A 803 44.24 -45.02 25.51
N HIS A 804 45.08 -45.27 26.51
CA HIS A 804 45.91 -44.24 27.13
C HIS A 804 46.92 -43.65 26.15
N PHE A 805 47.56 -44.48 25.33
CA PHE A 805 48.47 -44.05 24.27
C PHE A 805 47.72 -43.20 23.22
N PHE A 806 46.56 -43.67 22.75
CA PHE A 806 45.73 -42.92 21.81
C PHE A 806 45.30 -41.55 22.35
N LEU A 807 44.82 -41.48 23.60
CA LEU A 807 44.44 -40.21 24.23
C LEU A 807 45.64 -39.29 24.42
N LYS A 808 46.84 -39.82 24.66
CA LYS A 808 48.01 -38.97 24.85
C LYS A 808 48.54 -38.37 23.55
N VAL A 809 48.45 -39.11 22.44
CA VAL A 809 48.84 -38.63 21.11
C VAL A 809 47.83 -37.61 20.56
N THR A 810 46.55 -37.77 20.87
CA THR A 810 45.47 -36.91 20.35
C THR A 810 45.06 -35.77 21.30
N ASP A 811 45.86 -35.45 22.32
CA ASP A 811 45.55 -34.51 23.42
C ASP A 811 45.02 -33.14 22.94
N GLU A 812 45.52 -32.61 21.82
CA GLU A 812 45.07 -31.33 21.23
C GLU A 812 43.60 -31.35 20.76
N PHE A 813 43.06 -32.53 20.44
CA PHE A 813 41.76 -32.73 19.79
C PHE A 813 40.72 -33.42 20.68
N ILE A 814 41.06 -33.70 21.95
CA ILE A 814 40.18 -34.43 22.86
C ILE A 814 39.16 -33.50 23.51
N THR A 815 37.89 -33.92 23.47
CA THR A 815 36.81 -33.28 24.21
C THR A 815 36.55 -34.00 25.53
N GLN A 816 35.87 -33.32 26.47
CA GLN A 816 35.43 -33.95 27.72
C GLN A 816 34.47 -35.13 27.48
N SER A 817 33.74 -35.14 26.34
CA SER A 817 32.88 -36.26 25.92
C SER A 817 33.73 -37.47 25.53
N THR A 818 34.78 -37.25 24.74
CA THR A 818 35.75 -38.25 24.32
C THR A 818 36.39 -38.98 25.51
N THR A 819 36.91 -38.24 26.50
CA THR A 819 37.54 -38.86 27.69
C THR A 819 36.53 -39.70 28.49
N LYS A 820 35.27 -39.27 28.59
CA LYS A 820 34.22 -40.05 29.25
C LYS A 820 33.89 -41.34 28.49
N ALA A 821 33.81 -41.28 27.17
CA ALA A 821 33.56 -42.45 26.33
C ALA A 821 34.72 -43.46 26.41
N ALA A 822 35.96 -42.98 26.35
CA ALA A 822 37.16 -43.80 26.51
C ALA A 822 37.22 -44.48 27.90
N ASN A 823 36.92 -43.75 28.97
CA ASN A 823 36.87 -44.32 30.32
C ASN A 823 35.78 -45.38 30.47
N ALA A 824 34.62 -45.19 29.83
CA ALA A 824 33.53 -46.18 29.85
C ALA A 824 33.93 -47.49 29.17
N ILE A 825 34.74 -47.43 28.12
CA ILE A 825 35.31 -48.61 27.44
C ILE A 825 36.28 -49.35 28.37
N CYS A 826 37.21 -48.63 29.00
CA CYS A 826 38.15 -49.23 29.96
C CYS A 826 37.40 -49.90 31.13
N GLU A 827 36.35 -49.24 31.65
CA GLU A 827 35.52 -49.79 32.72
C GLU A 827 34.76 -51.04 32.27
N ARG A 828 34.21 -51.03 31.05
CA ARG A 828 33.51 -52.19 30.47
C ARG A 828 34.43 -53.39 30.30
N ALA A 829 35.66 -53.18 29.81
CA ALA A 829 36.67 -54.22 29.69
C ALA A 829 37.04 -54.82 31.05
N LEU A 830 37.27 -53.98 32.06
CA LEU A 830 37.56 -54.43 33.43
C LEU A 830 36.39 -55.24 34.03
N ARG A 831 35.14 -54.78 33.83
CA ARG A 831 33.94 -55.50 34.29
C ARG A 831 33.82 -56.89 33.65
N MET A 832 34.09 -57.01 32.34
CA MET A 832 34.05 -58.29 31.64
C MET A 832 35.16 -59.24 32.12
N TYR A 833 36.37 -58.73 32.35
CA TYR A 833 37.47 -59.51 32.92
C TYR A 833 37.13 -60.06 34.32
N PHE A 834 36.63 -59.22 35.22
CA PHE A 834 36.26 -59.66 36.58
C PHE A 834 35.07 -60.62 36.58
N ALA A 835 34.13 -60.48 35.63
CA ALA A 835 33.02 -61.42 35.46
C ALA A 835 33.49 -62.80 34.97
N GLN A 836 34.53 -62.85 34.12
CA GLN A 836 35.08 -64.09 33.57
C GLN A 836 36.12 -64.76 34.50
N ASN A 837 36.81 -63.97 35.34
CA ASN A 837 37.87 -64.44 36.23
C ASN A 837 37.60 -64.10 37.72
N PRO A 838 36.55 -64.67 38.35
CA PRO A 838 36.16 -64.33 39.73
C PRO A 838 37.18 -64.75 40.80
N ALA A 839 38.18 -65.56 40.45
CA ALA A 839 39.23 -66.06 41.36
C ALA A 839 40.57 -65.31 41.25
N SER A 840 40.70 -64.35 40.33
CA SER A 840 41.94 -63.58 40.12
C SER A 840 42.23 -62.63 41.29
N LYS A 841 43.43 -62.73 41.89
CA LYS A 841 43.96 -61.81 42.92
C LYS A 841 45.12 -60.94 42.42
N LEU A 842 45.36 -60.90 41.11
CA LEU A 842 46.46 -60.12 40.53
C LEU A 842 46.18 -58.61 40.70
N PRO A 843 47.13 -57.83 41.25
CA PRO A 843 46.96 -56.39 41.40
C PRO A 843 47.00 -55.71 40.03
N LEU A 844 46.00 -54.88 39.72
CA LEU A 844 46.03 -54.03 38.52
C LEU A 844 47.24 -53.09 38.56
N LYS A 845 47.83 -52.80 37.40
CA LYS A 845 48.90 -51.78 37.29
C LYS A 845 48.36 -50.39 37.69
N THR A 846 49.22 -49.55 38.24
CA THR A 846 48.85 -48.19 38.68
C THR A 846 48.76 -47.23 37.49
N ALA A 847 47.98 -46.15 37.62
CA ALA A 847 47.91 -45.10 36.58
C ALA A 847 49.30 -44.52 36.23
N GLN A 848 50.16 -44.36 37.23
CA GLN A 848 51.55 -43.91 37.05
C GLN A 848 52.37 -44.81 36.13
N TRP A 849 52.14 -46.13 36.18
CA TRP A 849 52.82 -47.07 35.29
C TRP A 849 52.45 -46.87 33.83
N TYR A 850 51.16 -46.64 33.53
CA TYR A 850 50.71 -46.34 32.17
C TYR A 850 51.24 -44.99 31.67
N ASP A 851 51.25 -43.96 32.52
CA ASP A 851 51.75 -42.63 32.18
C ASP A 851 53.26 -42.66 31.86
N GLU A 852 54.06 -43.35 32.67
CA GLU A 852 55.51 -43.53 32.46
C GLU A 852 55.79 -44.35 31.19
N ARG A 853 55.02 -45.41 30.95
CA ARG A 853 55.18 -46.26 29.76
C ARG A 853 54.82 -45.53 28.48
N VAL A 854 53.70 -44.80 28.45
CA VAL A 854 53.30 -43.98 27.29
C VAL A 854 54.34 -42.89 27.03
N ALA A 855 54.89 -42.25 28.07
CA ALA A 855 55.94 -41.25 27.91
C ALA A 855 57.26 -41.83 27.35
N HIS A 856 57.57 -43.09 27.64
CA HIS A 856 58.68 -43.81 27.04
C HIS A 856 58.41 -44.13 25.56
N LEU A 857 57.23 -44.67 25.26
CA LEU A 857 56.79 -45.02 23.91
C LEU A 857 56.77 -43.81 22.97
N MET A 858 56.33 -42.63 23.44
CA MET A 858 56.37 -41.40 22.65
C MET A 858 57.80 -40.95 22.28
N LYS A 859 58.82 -41.34 23.05
CA LYS A 859 60.22 -41.06 22.71
C LYS A 859 60.81 -42.08 21.75
N GLU A 860 60.32 -43.32 21.77
CA GLU A 860 60.81 -44.42 20.92
C GLU A 860 60.16 -44.45 19.53
N LEU A 861 58.86 -44.15 19.43
CA LEU A 861 58.08 -44.22 18.17
C LEU A 861 58.28 -43.00 17.24
N GLY A 862 59.06 -41.99 17.64
CA GLY A 862 59.49 -40.89 16.77
C GLY A 862 58.62 -39.62 16.79
N SER A 863 59.07 -38.57 16.07
CA SER A 863 58.50 -37.22 16.06
C SER A 863 57.11 -37.10 15.41
N GLU A 864 56.71 -38.09 14.59
CA GLU A 864 55.43 -38.12 13.88
C GLU A 864 54.22 -38.16 14.84
N PHE A 865 54.37 -38.85 15.98
CA PHE A 865 53.35 -38.91 17.04
C PHE A 865 53.42 -37.73 18.03
N SER A 866 54.51 -36.97 18.01
CA SER A 866 54.66 -35.73 18.79
C SER A 866 54.09 -34.50 18.07
N GLN A 867 53.82 -34.61 16.77
CA GLN A 867 53.39 -33.55 15.85
C GLN A 867 52.08 -33.93 15.14
N PHE A 868 51.16 -34.59 15.86
CA PHE A 868 49.90 -35.04 15.29
C PHE A 868 49.07 -33.85 14.75
N GLY A 869 48.89 -33.76 13.43
CA GLY A 869 48.15 -32.67 12.78
C GLY A 869 48.97 -31.40 12.47
N THR A 870 50.29 -31.46 12.54
CA THR A 870 51.22 -30.42 12.06
C THR A 870 52.10 -30.97 10.94
N GLN A 871 52.31 -30.17 9.88
CA GLN A 871 53.19 -30.51 8.75
C GLN A 871 54.66 -30.58 9.13
#